data_AF-A0A7V2U9E5-F1
#
_entry.id   AF-A0A7V2U9E5-F1
#
_cell.length_a   1.000
_cell.length_b   1.000
_cell.length_c   1.000
_cell.angle_alpha   90.00
_cell.angle_beta   90.00
_cell.angle_gamma   90.00
#
_symmetry.space_group_name_H-M   'P 1'
#
loop_
_entity.id
_entity.type
_entity.pdbx_description
1 polymer ?
#
loop_
_entity_poly.entity_id
_entity_poly.type
_entity_poly.pdbx_seq_one_letter_code
_entity_poly.pdbx_strand_id
1 'polypeptide(L)'
;MSNERVILCGGVSDAGLPRLEQEPVRLRMWGPHKNVDLHIEDISRPLFHDIPSQFLDLVEVATYVYCADQAVTRGGSDVEGAGGNWRRKLYFRIPVRNPDLWNGPAVLGILQETLSFVSEDEYYLEFEGLRDGPALQQYLKFSEDASALVPREEVVLFSGGVDSLGGAVDEAIVHKRKVALVTHKPTQKLSRRHRRLCELLAERAGDAKPIHFPVIINKAKSLGREYTQRTRSFLYASLGATIAQMLGLSRIRFYENGVVSLNLPLAPQVVGARATRTTHPRALRDFAKLLGALAGRPFAVENPFVLKTKADVVDLIAKAGCGETIRYSTSCTHTWEITRLHTHCGACSQCIDRRFAVLAAGQADTDPGEAYKVDLLVGERAEGEPRTMLASYVETASAVSRMSAMEFFSRYGEVSRIVRHLDGSPDANAIEVFKLYQKHAKQVTGVVEAAIARHASAILKRELPASCLVRLVCDSATLVGPGIAVPPAAATRPPATMGDNVFRQTGGHWQVRYAGGKDWILEPSKGAAYLHILLSHPRTVFSAVDLAYQVAKVPQKYALGSAGEGSDEDALVAYREKYRELAEDMEKAEANNDEAEQDRIRREKEWLAEHVKKDLGFGGRLRKHADDRERLRKSFRAAIRRVLAEIAKYDKLMAAHLAPPRLTCGNKPCYDPHDHIEWDT
;
A
#
# COMPACT_ATOMS: atom_id res chain seq x y z
N MET A 1 -0.89 -22.34 4.14
CA MET A 1 -0.07 -22.44 2.92
C MET A 1 1.18 -21.61 3.15
N SER A 2 2.38 -22.19 2.99
CA SER A 2 3.62 -21.49 3.33
C SER A 2 3.85 -20.27 2.44
N ASN A 3 4.27 -19.15 3.02
CA ASN A 3 4.53 -17.89 2.31
C ASN A 3 5.94 -17.86 1.68
N GLU A 4 6.40 -19.03 1.22
CA GLU A 4 7.75 -19.26 0.72
C GLU A 4 7.75 -19.30 -0.80
N ARG A 5 8.67 -18.61 -1.46
CA ARG A 5 8.78 -18.59 -2.93
C ARG A 5 10.22 -18.69 -3.40
N VAL A 6 10.41 -19.48 -4.44
CA VAL A 6 11.65 -19.50 -5.22
C VAL A 6 11.54 -18.48 -6.36
N ILE A 7 12.57 -17.65 -6.51
CA ILE A 7 12.73 -16.66 -7.56
C ILE A 7 13.97 -17.01 -8.38
N LEU A 8 13.79 -17.27 -9.67
CA LEU A 8 14.87 -17.60 -10.60
C LEU A 8 15.06 -16.43 -11.56
N CYS A 9 16.23 -15.80 -11.50
CA CYS A 9 16.54 -14.60 -12.27
C CYS A 9 17.41 -14.94 -13.49
N GLY A 10 17.15 -14.32 -14.64
CA GLY A 10 17.89 -14.56 -15.87
C GLY A 10 17.75 -16.00 -16.38
N GLY A 11 18.87 -16.62 -16.77
CA GLY A 11 18.94 -17.95 -17.37
C GLY A 11 19.20 -19.10 -16.39
N VAL A 12 19.18 -18.86 -15.08
CA VAL A 12 19.64 -19.81 -14.05
C VAL A 12 18.73 -21.05 -13.92
N SER A 13 19.33 -22.18 -13.53
CA SER A 13 18.64 -23.46 -13.31
C SER A 13 17.97 -23.54 -11.93
N ASP A 14 16.93 -24.35 -11.82
CA ASP A 14 16.25 -24.71 -10.56
C ASP A 14 16.93 -25.86 -9.79
N ALA A 15 18.02 -26.43 -10.30
CA ALA A 15 18.69 -27.59 -9.69
C ALA A 15 19.25 -27.30 -8.29
N GLY A 16 18.78 -28.02 -7.26
CA GLY A 16 19.29 -27.90 -5.89
C GLY A 16 18.58 -26.86 -5.00
N LEU A 17 17.54 -26.20 -5.50
CA LEU A 17 16.68 -25.36 -4.67
C LEU A 17 15.68 -26.18 -3.86
N PRO A 18 15.16 -25.65 -2.74
CA PRO A 18 14.07 -26.28 -2.00
C PRO A 18 12.89 -26.56 -2.94
N ARG A 19 12.44 -27.82 -3.00
CA ARG A 19 11.20 -28.17 -3.70
C ARG A 19 10.02 -27.68 -2.87
N LEU A 20 9.57 -26.48 -3.17
CA LEU A 20 8.37 -25.90 -2.57
C LEU A 20 7.11 -26.36 -3.31
N GLU A 21 5.96 -26.29 -2.66
CA GLU A 21 4.65 -26.62 -3.26
C GLU A 21 4.28 -25.70 -4.43
N GLN A 22 4.87 -24.49 -4.49
CA GLN A 22 4.56 -23.50 -5.52
C GLN A 22 5.64 -23.42 -6.59
N GLU A 23 5.20 -23.27 -7.84
CA GLU A 23 6.07 -23.06 -9.00
C GLU A 23 7.00 -21.85 -8.81
N PRO A 24 8.29 -21.96 -9.20
CA PRO A 24 9.22 -20.84 -9.14
C PRO A 24 8.78 -19.64 -9.99
N VAL A 25 8.94 -18.44 -9.46
CA VAL A 25 8.76 -17.20 -10.24
C VAL A 25 10.02 -16.97 -11.07
N ARG A 26 9.88 -17.00 -12.40
CA ARG A 26 10.99 -16.75 -13.32
C ARG A 26 10.98 -15.29 -13.79
N LEU A 27 12.07 -14.57 -13.55
CA LEU A 27 12.24 -13.18 -13.96
C LEU A 27 13.39 -13.07 -14.96
N ARG A 28 13.14 -12.54 -16.16
CA ARG A 28 14.13 -12.49 -17.25
C ARG A 28 14.15 -11.11 -17.88
N MET A 29 15.32 -10.48 -17.89
CA MET A 29 15.56 -9.19 -18.53
C MET A 29 16.00 -9.32 -20.00
N TRP A 30 16.44 -10.50 -20.41
CA TRP A 30 16.91 -10.81 -21.76
C TRP A 30 16.52 -12.24 -22.17
N GLY A 31 16.73 -12.56 -23.45
CA GLY A 31 16.43 -13.88 -24.02
C GLY A 31 14.95 -14.09 -24.42
N PRO A 32 14.61 -15.28 -24.93
CA PRO A 32 13.33 -15.56 -25.61
C PRO A 32 12.09 -15.49 -24.70
N HIS A 33 12.27 -15.43 -23.38
CA HIS A 33 11.19 -15.35 -22.39
C HIS A 33 11.32 -14.11 -21.51
N LYS A 34 11.85 -13.01 -22.05
CA LYS A 34 11.95 -11.72 -21.37
C LYS A 34 10.57 -11.29 -20.84
N ASN A 35 10.51 -10.95 -19.56
CA ASN A 35 9.30 -10.48 -18.88
C ASN A 35 9.57 -9.35 -17.87
N VAL A 36 10.81 -8.85 -17.83
CA VAL A 36 11.25 -7.69 -17.06
C VAL A 36 11.95 -6.73 -18.03
N ASP A 37 11.61 -5.46 -17.95
CA ASP A 37 12.23 -4.40 -18.74
C ASP A 37 13.09 -3.52 -17.84
N LEU A 38 14.29 -3.21 -18.32
CA LEU A 38 15.25 -2.29 -17.71
C LEU A 38 15.85 -1.46 -18.83
N HIS A 39 15.62 -0.14 -18.79
CA HIS A 39 16.18 0.81 -19.75
C HIS A 39 16.55 2.10 -19.02
N ILE A 40 17.76 2.60 -19.22
CA ILE A 40 18.18 3.93 -18.79
C ILE A 40 18.17 4.84 -20.01
N GLU A 41 17.39 5.91 -19.94
CA GLU A 41 17.22 6.87 -21.02
C GLU A 41 18.07 8.14 -20.78
N ASP A 42 18.22 8.94 -21.83
CA ASP A 42 18.86 10.26 -21.80
C ASP A 42 20.31 10.27 -21.30
N ILE A 43 21.05 9.18 -21.50
CA ILE A 43 22.48 9.12 -21.19
C ILE A 43 23.27 9.75 -22.34
N SER A 44 24.22 10.64 -22.04
CA SER A 44 25.19 11.07 -23.06
C SER A 44 26.29 10.01 -23.23
N ARG A 45 26.75 9.81 -24.48
CA ARG A 45 27.84 8.87 -24.78
C ARG A 45 29.13 9.12 -23.96
N PRO A 46 29.56 10.36 -23.65
CA PRO A 46 30.74 10.60 -22.83
C PRO A 46 30.62 10.12 -21.37
N LEU A 47 29.41 10.11 -20.79
CA LEU A 47 29.16 9.59 -19.43
C LEU A 47 29.22 8.06 -19.35
N PHE A 48 29.37 7.38 -20.48
CA PHE A 48 29.30 5.93 -20.60
C PHE A 48 30.61 5.21 -20.26
N HIS A 49 31.74 5.90 -20.27
CA HIS A 49 33.02 5.26 -19.98
C HIS A 49 33.12 4.94 -18.48
N ASP A 50 33.45 3.68 -18.16
CA ASP A 50 33.87 3.20 -16.84
C ASP A 50 32.82 2.93 -15.75
N ILE A 51 31.69 2.27 -16.05
CA ILE A 51 30.86 1.69 -14.97
C ILE A 51 31.49 0.39 -14.45
N PRO A 52 31.83 0.29 -13.14
CA PRO A 52 32.33 -0.95 -12.57
C PRO A 52 31.29 -2.07 -12.65
N SER A 53 31.72 -3.29 -12.99
CA SER A 53 30.83 -4.44 -13.23
C SER A 53 29.92 -4.74 -12.03
N GLN A 54 30.38 -4.51 -10.80
CA GLN A 54 29.58 -4.70 -9.60
C GLN A 54 28.41 -3.71 -9.47
N PHE A 55 28.47 -2.51 -10.05
CA PHE A 55 27.33 -1.59 -10.08
C PHE A 55 26.32 -1.97 -11.17
N LEU A 56 26.76 -2.64 -12.23
CA LEU A 56 25.85 -3.23 -13.21
C LEU A 56 25.06 -4.39 -12.60
N ASP A 57 25.78 -5.28 -11.93
CA ASP A 57 25.16 -6.36 -11.16
C ASP A 57 24.18 -5.78 -10.13
N LEU A 58 24.53 -4.67 -9.44
CA LEU A 58 23.66 -4.03 -8.46
C LEU A 58 22.32 -3.58 -9.06
N VAL A 59 22.33 -2.93 -10.23
CA VAL A 59 21.10 -2.51 -10.91
C VAL A 59 20.25 -3.72 -11.32
N GLU A 60 20.88 -4.78 -11.84
CA GLU A 60 20.18 -6.01 -12.21
C GLU A 60 19.57 -6.70 -10.99
N VAL A 61 20.35 -6.89 -9.92
CA VAL A 61 19.89 -7.45 -8.63
C VAL A 61 18.72 -6.64 -8.07
N ALA A 62 18.86 -5.31 -8.01
CA ALA A 62 17.81 -4.44 -7.48
C ALA A 62 16.53 -4.48 -8.33
N THR A 63 16.67 -4.62 -9.65
CA THR A 63 15.52 -4.75 -10.55
C THR A 63 14.82 -6.09 -10.33
N TYR A 64 15.56 -7.19 -10.21
CA TYR A 64 14.98 -8.50 -9.90
C TYR A 64 14.23 -8.50 -8.57
N VAL A 65 14.85 -7.95 -7.52
CA VAL A 65 14.23 -7.82 -6.19
C VAL A 65 12.96 -6.99 -6.27
N TYR A 66 12.98 -5.84 -6.96
CA TYR A 66 11.81 -4.98 -7.15
C TYR A 66 10.67 -5.68 -7.91
N CYS A 67 10.98 -6.44 -8.96
CA CYS A 67 9.99 -7.19 -9.72
C CYS A 67 9.41 -8.35 -8.91
N ALA A 68 10.25 -9.09 -8.17
CA ALA A 68 9.82 -10.19 -7.31
C ALA A 68 8.93 -9.71 -6.16
N ASP A 69 9.26 -8.57 -5.54
CA ASP A 69 8.46 -7.94 -4.49
C ASP A 69 7.01 -7.68 -4.95
N GLN A 70 6.81 -7.42 -6.25
CA GLN A 70 5.49 -7.22 -6.83
C GLN A 70 4.86 -8.50 -7.42
N ALA A 71 5.67 -9.51 -7.73
CA ALA A 71 5.22 -10.77 -8.34
C ALA A 71 4.66 -11.76 -7.31
N VAL A 72 5.06 -11.63 -6.05
CA VAL A 72 4.60 -12.49 -4.96
C VAL A 72 3.65 -11.71 -4.06
N THR A 73 2.41 -12.17 -3.91
CA THR A 73 1.48 -11.56 -2.95
C THR A 73 1.95 -11.76 -1.51
N ARG A 74 1.78 -10.75 -0.66
CA ARG A 74 1.96 -10.86 0.79
C ARG A 74 0.77 -11.53 1.48
N GLY A 75 -0.24 -12.05 0.76
CA GLY A 75 -1.42 -12.65 1.38
C GLY A 75 -2.38 -11.63 2.03
N GLY A 76 -3.40 -12.13 2.71
CA GLY A 76 -4.47 -11.31 3.32
C GLY A 76 -4.02 -10.48 4.53
N SER A 77 -4.77 -9.43 4.84
CA SER A 77 -4.50 -8.43 5.88
C SER A 77 -4.79 -8.91 7.31
N ASP A 78 -4.43 -10.14 7.64
CA ASP A 78 -4.74 -10.75 8.93
C ASP A 78 -4.04 -10.03 10.10
N VAL A 79 -4.87 -9.43 10.96
CA VAL A 79 -4.46 -8.69 12.16
C VAL A 79 -4.30 -9.65 13.35
N GLU A 80 -5.03 -10.77 13.37
CA GLU A 80 -5.05 -11.73 14.49
C GLU A 80 -3.74 -12.53 14.58
N GLY A 81 -3.12 -12.83 13.43
CA GLY A 81 -1.80 -13.45 13.35
C GLY A 81 -0.60 -12.49 13.44
N ALA A 82 -0.80 -11.21 13.81
CA ALA A 82 0.23 -10.17 13.80
C ALA A 82 0.99 -10.05 12.46
N GLY A 83 0.34 -10.33 11.33
CA GLY A 83 0.98 -10.37 10.02
C GLY A 83 1.85 -11.62 9.77
N GLY A 84 1.64 -12.74 10.46
CA GLY A 84 2.35 -13.99 10.19
C GLY A 84 2.24 -14.46 8.72
N ASN A 85 1.11 -14.20 8.08
CA ASN A 85 0.93 -14.44 6.65
C ASN A 85 1.41 -13.29 5.74
N TRP A 86 1.79 -12.13 6.30
CA TRP A 86 2.27 -10.94 5.57
C TRP A 86 3.74 -11.05 5.15
N ARG A 87 4.56 -11.68 5.99
CA ARG A 87 6.01 -11.83 5.75
C ARG A 87 6.26 -13.01 4.84
N ARG A 88 7.04 -12.80 3.78
CA ARG A 88 7.41 -13.83 2.82
C ARG A 88 8.82 -14.34 3.10
N LYS A 89 9.09 -15.59 2.71
CA LYS A 89 10.48 -16.07 2.56
C LYS A 89 10.79 -16.21 1.09
N LEU A 90 11.77 -15.48 0.61
CA LEU A 90 12.12 -15.39 -0.81
C LEU A 90 13.51 -15.97 -1.03
N TYR A 91 13.58 -17.05 -1.79
CA TYR A 91 14.82 -17.71 -2.19
C TYR A 91 15.18 -17.29 -3.60
N PHE A 92 16.21 -16.46 -3.76
CA PHE A 92 16.66 -15.98 -5.06
C PHE A 92 17.89 -16.75 -5.54
N ARG A 93 17.90 -17.04 -6.84
CA ARG A 93 19.13 -17.29 -7.60
C ARG A 93 19.32 -16.22 -8.65
N ILE A 94 20.44 -15.52 -8.58
CA ILE A 94 20.72 -14.37 -9.44
C ILE A 94 22.08 -14.52 -10.12
N PRO A 95 22.15 -14.48 -11.46
CA PRO A 95 23.41 -14.49 -12.16
C PRO A 95 24.04 -13.10 -12.10
N VAL A 96 25.33 -13.03 -11.77
CA VAL A 96 26.12 -11.80 -11.62
C VAL A 96 27.50 -11.96 -12.25
N ARG A 97 28.14 -10.84 -12.61
CA ARG A 97 29.48 -10.83 -13.21
C ARG A 97 30.56 -11.17 -12.19
N ASN A 98 30.37 -10.80 -10.92
CA ASN A 98 31.34 -11.05 -9.85
C ASN A 98 30.79 -11.94 -8.71
N PRO A 99 30.59 -13.26 -8.89
CA PRO A 99 29.95 -14.12 -7.89
C PRO A 99 30.67 -14.12 -6.53
N ASP A 100 32.00 -14.11 -6.52
CA ASP A 100 32.78 -14.14 -5.26
C ASP A 100 32.55 -12.88 -4.41
N LEU A 101 32.40 -11.72 -5.06
CA LEU A 101 32.07 -10.46 -4.38
C LEU A 101 30.67 -10.55 -3.75
N TRP A 102 29.68 -10.99 -4.53
CA TRP A 102 28.27 -11.01 -4.09
C TRP A 102 27.96 -12.09 -3.05
N ASN A 103 28.62 -13.25 -3.14
CA ASN A 103 28.54 -14.30 -2.11
C ASN A 103 29.45 -14.03 -0.91
N GLY A 104 30.35 -13.04 -1.00
CA GLY A 104 31.20 -12.64 0.10
C GLY A 104 30.38 -12.13 1.30
N PRO A 105 30.77 -12.44 2.55
CA PRO A 105 30.00 -12.09 3.74
C PRO A 105 29.81 -10.57 3.91
N ALA A 106 30.73 -9.76 3.38
CA ALA A 106 30.67 -8.31 3.41
C ALA A 106 29.56 -7.71 2.52
N VAL A 107 29.06 -8.45 1.53
CA VAL A 107 27.99 -7.99 0.62
C VAL A 107 26.71 -8.76 0.90
N LEU A 108 26.77 -10.10 0.93
CA LEU A 108 25.60 -10.97 1.05
C LEU A 108 24.79 -10.68 2.32
N GLY A 109 25.46 -10.68 3.48
CA GLY A 109 24.81 -10.47 4.77
C GLY A 109 24.17 -9.07 4.87
N ILE A 110 24.89 -8.04 4.45
CA ILE A 110 24.39 -6.66 4.45
C ILE A 110 23.18 -6.54 3.52
N LEU A 111 23.23 -7.13 2.33
CA LEU A 111 22.13 -7.10 1.38
C LEU A 111 20.88 -7.79 1.94
N GLN A 112 21.02 -8.99 2.50
CA GLN A 112 19.91 -9.72 3.12
C GLN A 112 19.28 -8.92 4.28
N GLU A 113 20.10 -8.41 5.19
CA GLU A 113 19.64 -7.59 6.32
C GLU A 113 18.94 -6.31 5.85
N THR A 114 19.50 -5.64 4.84
CA THR A 114 18.94 -4.41 4.27
C THR A 114 17.57 -4.67 3.67
N LEU A 115 17.47 -5.68 2.80
CA LEU A 115 16.22 -6.06 2.14
C LEU A 115 15.16 -6.47 3.16
N SER A 116 15.54 -7.30 4.13
CA SER A 116 14.64 -7.69 5.22
C SER A 116 14.17 -6.53 6.06
N PHE A 117 15.03 -5.55 6.33
CA PHE A 117 14.63 -4.36 7.09
C PHE A 117 13.60 -3.50 6.35
N VAL A 118 13.82 -3.24 5.05
CA VAL A 118 12.95 -2.35 4.26
C VAL A 118 11.63 -3.00 3.86
N SER A 119 11.58 -4.33 3.73
CA SER A 119 10.40 -5.06 3.26
C SER A 119 9.68 -5.92 4.29
N GLU A 120 10.31 -6.21 5.43
CA GLU A 120 9.86 -7.19 6.43
C GLU A 120 9.74 -8.63 5.92
N ASP A 121 10.32 -8.95 4.76
CA ASP A 121 10.46 -10.31 4.26
C ASP A 121 11.81 -10.92 4.69
N GLU A 122 11.93 -12.24 4.58
CA GLU A 122 13.20 -12.96 4.71
C GLU A 122 13.77 -13.22 3.31
N TYR A 123 15.05 -12.87 3.10
CA TYR A 123 15.74 -13.10 1.82
C TYR A 123 16.83 -14.14 1.98
N TYR A 124 16.85 -15.11 1.08
CA TYR A 124 17.91 -16.10 0.92
C TYR A 124 18.44 -15.92 -0.50
N LEU A 125 19.69 -15.46 -0.64
CA LEU A 125 20.25 -15.08 -1.93
C LEU A 125 21.42 -16.02 -2.25
N GLU A 126 21.43 -16.55 -3.46
CA GLU A 126 22.53 -17.32 -4.03
C GLU A 126 22.91 -16.68 -5.37
N PHE A 127 24.20 -16.34 -5.51
CA PHE A 127 24.71 -15.68 -6.70
C PHE A 127 25.58 -16.63 -7.52
N GLU A 128 25.35 -16.70 -8.84
CA GLU A 128 26.15 -17.53 -9.75
C GLU A 128 26.76 -16.71 -10.89
N GLY A 129 27.74 -17.28 -11.59
CA GLY A 129 28.43 -16.61 -12.70
C GLY A 129 27.52 -16.37 -13.91
N LEU A 130 27.42 -15.11 -14.32
CA LEU A 130 26.71 -14.71 -15.53
C LEU A 130 27.43 -15.23 -16.79
N ARG A 131 26.75 -16.08 -17.57
CA ARG A 131 27.29 -16.66 -18.82
C ARG A 131 26.88 -15.87 -20.06
N ASP A 132 25.57 -15.70 -20.26
CA ASP A 132 24.98 -15.08 -21.46
C ASP A 132 24.19 -13.82 -21.10
N GLY A 133 24.87 -12.86 -20.45
CA GLY A 133 24.28 -11.59 -20.04
C GLY A 133 24.32 -10.51 -21.12
N PRO A 134 23.39 -9.54 -21.12
CA PRO A 134 23.43 -8.41 -22.03
C PRO A 134 24.63 -7.53 -21.71
N ALA A 135 25.23 -6.99 -22.76
CA ALA A 135 26.20 -5.92 -22.64
C ALA A 135 25.51 -4.65 -22.12
N LEU A 136 26.19 -3.85 -21.30
CA LEU A 136 25.62 -2.65 -20.69
C LEU A 136 24.95 -1.71 -21.70
N GLN A 137 25.52 -1.59 -22.90
CA GLN A 137 25.00 -0.75 -23.98
C GLN A 137 23.54 -1.08 -24.34
N GLN A 138 23.09 -2.31 -24.11
CA GLN A 138 21.72 -2.75 -24.40
C GLN A 138 20.69 -2.14 -23.44
N TYR A 139 21.13 -1.67 -22.26
CA TYR A 139 20.27 -0.99 -21.31
C TYR A 139 20.16 0.52 -21.58
N LEU A 140 21.05 1.11 -22.37
CA LEU A 140 21.16 2.56 -22.49
C LEU A 140 20.51 3.07 -23.77
N LYS A 141 19.73 4.14 -23.65
CA LYS A 141 19.32 4.96 -24.78
C LYS A 141 20.07 6.29 -24.72
N PHE A 142 20.90 6.53 -25.73
CA PHE A 142 21.74 7.71 -25.77
C PHE A 142 20.97 8.93 -26.29
N SER A 143 21.19 10.08 -25.65
CA SER A 143 20.75 11.39 -26.14
C SER A 143 21.90 12.12 -26.85
N GLU A 144 21.55 12.98 -27.82
CA GLU A 144 22.48 13.88 -28.51
C GLU A 144 22.78 15.16 -27.72
N ASP A 145 22.13 15.36 -26.56
CA ASP A 145 22.32 16.56 -25.74
C ASP A 145 23.70 16.59 -25.05
N ALA A 146 24.50 17.61 -25.39
CA ALA A 146 25.82 17.87 -24.85
C ALA A 146 25.80 18.43 -23.41
N SER A 147 24.62 18.74 -22.85
CA SER A 147 24.47 19.28 -21.49
C SER A 147 25.13 18.40 -20.42
N ALA A 148 25.31 17.10 -20.69
CA ALA A 148 25.95 16.09 -19.86
C ALA A 148 27.47 16.24 -19.66
N LEU A 149 28.15 17.09 -20.42
CA LEU A 149 29.60 17.31 -20.29
C LEU A 149 29.99 18.15 -19.07
N VAL A 150 29.04 18.85 -18.44
CA VAL A 150 29.33 19.62 -17.23
C VAL A 150 29.44 18.67 -16.03
N PRO A 151 30.50 18.78 -15.20
CA PRO A 151 30.62 17.98 -13.98
C PRO A 151 29.41 18.18 -13.06
N ARG A 152 28.96 17.09 -12.42
CA ARG A 152 27.88 17.12 -11.43
C ARG A 152 28.47 17.03 -10.03
N GLU A 153 27.79 17.68 -9.09
CA GLU A 153 28.20 17.71 -7.69
C GLU A 153 27.39 16.71 -6.86
N GLU A 154 26.16 16.42 -7.28
CA GLU A 154 25.22 15.60 -6.51
C GLU A 154 24.35 14.71 -7.40
N VAL A 155 24.01 13.54 -6.87
CA VAL A 155 22.96 12.68 -7.42
C VAL A 155 21.77 12.69 -6.48
N VAL A 156 20.63 13.15 -6.99
CA VAL A 156 19.38 13.34 -6.25
C VAL A 156 18.35 12.34 -6.74
N LEU A 157 17.79 11.57 -5.82
CA LEU A 157 16.75 10.59 -6.13
C LEU A 157 15.40 11.30 -6.25
N PHE A 158 14.88 11.36 -7.48
CA PHE A 158 13.76 12.21 -7.85
C PHE A 158 12.54 11.38 -8.24
N SER A 159 11.60 11.24 -7.30
CA SER A 159 10.36 10.46 -7.51
C SER A 159 9.25 11.25 -8.20
N GLY A 160 9.35 12.59 -8.22
CA GLY A 160 8.30 13.49 -8.69
C GLY A 160 7.26 13.84 -7.61
N GLY A 161 7.41 13.34 -6.38
CA GLY A 161 6.64 13.77 -5.21
C GLY A 161 7.13 15.10 -4.65
N VAL A 162 6.31 15.74 -3.81
CA VAL A 162 6.59 17.09 -3.28
C VAL A 162 7.89 17.17 -2.49
N ASP A 163 8.30 16.11 -1.79
CA ASP A 163 9.55 16.10 -1.02
C ASP A 163 10.77 16.03 -1.92
N SER A 164 10.75 15.14 -2.92
CA SER A 164 11.81 15.07 -3.92
C SER A 164 11.89 16.33 -4.79
N LEU A 165 10.76 17.01 -5.02
CA LEU A 165 10.70 18.34 -5.61
C LEU A 165 11.37 19.37 -4.72
N GLY A 166 11.04 19.39 -3.42
CA GLY A 166 11.70 20.28 -2.47
C GLY A 166 13.21 20.06 -2.44
N GLY A 167 13.67 18.82 -2.50
CA GLY A 167 15.09 18.50 -2.61
C GLY A 167 15.74 19.02 -3.89
N ALA A 168 15.08 18.83 -5.04
CA ALA A 168 15.58 19.37 -6.31
C ALA A 168 15.66 20.92 -6.29
N VAL A 169 14.67 21.58 -5.67
CA VAL A 169 14.66 23.04 -5.49
C VAL A 169 15.77 23.48 -4.54
N ASP A 170 15.92 22.81 -3.39
CA ASP A 170 16.94 23.12 -2.39
C ASP A 170 18.34 23.04 -3.01
N GLU A 171 18.61 21.98 -3.76
CA GLU A 171 19.92 21.77 -4.36
C GLU A 171 20.19 22.70 -5.54
N ALA A 172 19.32 22.69 -6.54
CA ALA A 172 19.59 23.35 -7.81
C ALA A 172 19.26 24.84 -7.81
N ILE A 173 18.30 25.28 -6.97
CA ILE A 173 17.79 26.65 -7.01
C ILE A 173 18.28 27.44 -5.82
N VAL A 174 18.21 26.88 -4.60
CA VAL A 174 18.67 27.56 -3.38
C VAL A 174 20.19 27.51 -3.28
N HIS A 175 20.78 26.32 -3.41
CA HIS A 175 22.23 26.11 -3.31
C HIS A 175 22.99 26.19 -4.63
N LYS A 176 22.28 26.31 -5.77
CA LYS A 176 22.87 26.41 -7.11
C LYS A 176 23.83 25.26 -7.46
N ARG A 177 23.62 24.08 -6.88
CA ARG A 177 24.41 22.88 -7.19
C ARG A 177 24.00 22.28 -8.52
N LYS A 178 24.98 21.78 -9.26
CA LYS A 178 24.74 21.03 -10.51
C LYS A 178 24.38 19.59 -10.18
N VAL A 179 23.09 19.28 -10.24
CA VAL A 179 22.59 17.96 -9.81
C VAL A 179 22.18 17.06 -10.97
N ALA A 180 22.30 15.75 -10.74
CA ALA A 180 21.70 14.69 -11.55
C ALA A 180 20.45 14.16 -10.84
N LEU A 181 19.28 14.37 -11.43
CA LEU A 181 18.01 13.83 -10.97
C LEU A 181 17.82 12.43 -11.52
N VAL A 182 17.64 11.44 -10.65
CA VAL A 182 17.43 10.04 -11.04
C VAL A 182 15.99 9.65 -10.77
N THR A 183 15.24 9.27 -11.81
CA THR A 183 13.82 8.90 -11.68
C THR A 183 13.58 7.49 -12.16
N HIS A 184 13.01 6.66 -11.28
CA HIS A 184 12.47 5.37 -11.69
C HIS A 184 11.04 5.54 -12.26
N LYS A 185 10.85 5.13 -13.52
CA LYS A 185 9.61 5.16 -14.31
C LYS A 185 9.03 3.74 -14.50
N PRO A 186 8.11 3.29 -13.62
CA PRO A 186 7.43 2.00 -13.79
C PRO A 186 6.29 2.03 -14.83
N THR A 187 5.82 3.22 -15.20
CA THR A 187 4.75 3.46 -16.18
C THR A 187 4.93 4.83 -16.84
N GLN A 188 4.32 5.02 -18.02
CA GLN A 188 4.31 6.29 -18.75
C GLN A 188 3.26 7.29 -18.23
N LYS A 189 2.39 6.89 -17.29
CA LYS A 189 1.24 7.67 -16.81
C LYS A 189 1.62 9.07 -16.28
N LEU A 190 2.78 9.19 -15.63
CA LEU A 190 3.25 10.44 -15.02
C LEU A 190 4.26 11.21 -15.90
N SER A 191 4.63 10.67 -17.07
CA SER A 191 5.72 11.22 -17.89
C SER A 191 5.51 12.68 -18.29
N ARG A 192 4.28 13.10 -18.65
CA ARG A 192 3.99 14.50 -18.99
C ARG A 192 4.19 15.45 -17.81
N ARG A 193 3.75 15.05 -16.61
CA ARG A 193 3.89 15.86 -15.38
C ARG A 193 5.34 15.96 -14.95
N HIS A 194 6.08 14.85 -14.97
CA HIS A 194 7.50 14.85 -14.65
C HIS A 194 8.30 15.69 -15.63
N ARG A 195 8.00 15.61 -16.94
CA ARG A 195 8.64 16.45 -17.95
C ARG A 195 8.40 17.94 -17.66
N ARG A 196 7.15 18.33 -17.42
CA ARG A 196 6.81 19.72 -17.07
C ARG A 196 7.50 20.18 -15.79
N LEU A 197 7.63 19.29 -14.80
CA LEU A 197 8.33 19.59 -13.56
C LEU A 197 9.83 19.84 -13.80
N CYS A 198 10.48 18.99 -14.61
CA CYS A 198 11.89 19.17 -14.99
C CYS A 198 12.11 20.44 -15.82
N GLU A 199 11.20 20.78 -16.74
CA GLU A 199 11.23 22.05 -17.50
C GLU A 199 11.19 23.26 -16.56
N LEU A 200 10.21 23.30 -15.64
CA LEU A 200 10.05 24.39 -14.68
C LEU A 200 11.24 24.54 -13.73
N LEU A 201 11.87 23.42 -13.34
CA LEU A 201 13.10 23.41 -12.55
C LEU A 201 14.28 23.95 -13.36
N ALA A 202 14.43 23.52 -14.62
CA ALA A 202 15.48 23.98 -15.51
C ALA A 202 15.38 25.49 -15.80
N GLU A 203 14.17 25.99 -16.05
CA GLU A 203 13.88 27.41 -16.26
C GLU A 203 14.34 28.28 -15.08
N ARG A 204 14.23 27.77 -13.84
CA ARG A 204 14.56 28.50 -12.60
C ARG A 204 15.99 28.30 -12.11
N ALA A 205 16.63 27.19 -12.49
CA ALA A 205 17.96 26.84 -12.02
C ALA A 205 19.09 27.61 -12.73
N GLY A 206 18.85 28.18 -13.91
CA GLY A 206 19.88 28.87 -14.70
C GLY A 206 21.05 27.93 -15.01
N ASP A 207 22.29 28.35 -14.71
CA ASP A 207 23.50 27.55 -14.95
C ASP A 207 23.59 26.27 -14.11
N ALA A 208 22.78 26.16 -13.06
CA ALA A 208 22.64 24.96 -12.23
C ALA A 208 21.58 23.99 -12.77
N LYS A 209 21.19 24.11 -14.06
CA LYS A 209 20.19 23.25 -14.71
C LYS A 209 20.42 21.77 -14.38
N PRO A 210 19.44 21.11 -13.73
CA PRO A 210 19.53 19.69 -13.45
C PRO A 210 19.57 18.86 -14.74
N ILE A 211 20.35 17.78 -14.73
CA ILE A 211 20.20 16.72 -15.73
C ILE A 211 19.23 15.69 -15.19
N HIS A 212 18.38 15.16 -16.06
CA HIS A 212 17.43 14.12 -15.71
C HIS A 212 17.87 12.79 -16.30
N PHE A 213 17.96 11.76 -15.47
CA PHE A 213 18.18 10.36 -15.84
C PHE A 213 16.91 9.55 -15.56
N PRO A 214 16.03 9.39 -16.57
CA PRO A 214 14.90 8.52 -16.45
C PRO A 214 15.29 7.05 -16.64
N VAL A 215 14.91 6.22 -15.68
CA VAL A 215 15.15 4.77 -15.72
C VAL A 215 13.80 4.06 -15.78
N ILE A 216 13.50 3.45 -16.92
CA ILE A 216 12.31 2.62 -17.11
C ILE A 216 12.59 1.23 -16.57
N ILE A 217 11.88 0.86 -15.51
CA ILE A 217 11.89 -0.50 -14.97
C ILE A 217 10.47 -0.96 -14.79
N ASN A 218 10.08 -2.00 -15.50
CA ASN A 218 8.76 -2.59 -15.37
C ASN A 218 8.80 -4.10 -15.65
N LYS A 219 7.63 -4.72 -15.63
CA LYS A 219 7.47 -6.17 -15.72
C LYS A 219 6.18 -6.50 -16.46
N ALA A 220 6.11 -7.71 -16.99
CA ALA A 220 4.89 -8.25 -17.60
C ALA A 220 3.70 -8.14 -16.64
N LYS A 221 2.52 -7.79 -17.18
CA LYS A 221 1.31 -7.52 -16.39
C LYS A 221 0.92 -8.67 -15.46
N SER A 222 1.13 -9.92 -15.88
CA SER A 222 0.83 -11.14 -15.10
C SER A 222 1.62 -11.26 -13.79
N LEU A 223 2.73 -10.53 -13.66
CA LEU A 223 3.55 -10.43 -12.45
C LEU A 223 3.09 -9.29 -11.52
N GLY A 224 2.04 -8.53 -11.85
CA GLY A 224 1.52 -7.48 -10.98
C GLY A 224 0.53 -8.02 -9.96
N ARG A 225 1.02 -8.58 -8.83
CA ARG A 225 0.17 -9.21 -7.80
C ARG A 225 0.24 -8.54 -6.43
N GLU A 226 1.27 -7.73 -6.19
CA GLU A 226 1.54 -7.05 -4.94
C GLU A 226 1.84 -5.57 -5.24
N TYR A 227 1.13 -4.66 -4.55
CA TYR A 227 1.15 -3.23 -4.85
C TYR A 227 2.01 -2.41 -3.87
N THR A 228 2.44 -2.99 -2.75
CA THR A 228 3.16 -2.27 -1.67
C THR A 228 4.56 -1.79 -2.05
N GLN A 229 5.24 -2.44 -2.99
CA GLN A 229 6.54 -2.03 -3.55
C GLN A 229 7.60 -1.67 -2.48
N ARG A 230 7.71 -2.45 -1.40
CA ARG A 230 8.55 -2.16 -0.23
C ARG A 230 10.04 -2.09 -0.54
N THR A 231 10.49 -2.73 -1.61
CA THR A 231 11.90 -2.74 -2.05
C THR A 231 12.25 -1.61 -3.02
N ARG A 232 11.30 -0.72 -3.34
CA ARG A 232 11.52 0.37 -4.32
C ARG A 232 12.61 1.36 -3.88
N SER A 233 12.84 1.56 -2.58
CA SER A 233 13.94 2.39 -2.07
C SER A 233 15.30 1.80 -2.41
N PHE A 234 15.47 0.48 -2.27
CA PHE A 234 16.69 -0.21 -2.65
C PHE A 234 16.97 -0.07 -4.15
N LEU A 235 15.91 -0.15 -4.98
CA LEU A 235 16.03 0.13 -6.40
C LEU A 235 16.51 1.57 -6.67
N TYR A 236 15.88 2.57 -6.03
CA TYR A 236 16.32 3.96 -6.18
C TYR A 236 17.77 4.18 -5.75
N ALA A 237 18.17 3.62 -4.60
CA ALA A 237 19.55 3.71 -4.12
C ALA A 237 20.54 3.09 -5.11
N SER A 238 20.21 1.93 -5.67
CA SER A 238 21.03 1.21 -6.64
C SER A 238 21.21 1.99 -7.95
N LEU A 239 20.13 2.57 -8.47
CA LEU A 239 20.16 3.41 -9.67
C LEU A 239 20.98 4.68 -9.43
N GLY A 240 20.73 5.38 -8.32
CA GLY A 240 21.47 6.57 -7.96
C GLY A 240 22.96 6.29 -7.78
N ALA A 241 23.31 5.19 -7.11
CA ALA A 241 24.70 4.86 -6.84
C ALA A 241 25.48 4.51 -8.11
N THR A 242 24.83 3.82 -9.05
CA THR A 242 25.40 3.52 -10.36
C THR A 242 25.65 4.80 -11.16
N ILE A 243 24.68 5.72 -11.18
CA ILE A 243 24.84 7.04 -11.82
C ILE A 243 25.90 7.88 -11.08
N ALA A 244 25.99 7.79 -9.76
CA ALA A 244 27.05 8.44 -8.99
C ALA A 244 28.43 7.92 -9.41
N GLN A 245 28.61 6.60 -9.57
CA GLN A 245 29.88 6.04 -10.07
C GLN A 245 30.20 6.51 -11.49
N MET A 246 29.21 6.56 -12.40
CA MET A 246 29.38 7.14 -13.75
C MET A 246 29.88 8.58 -13.72
N LEU A 247 29.52 9.33 -12.68
CA LEU A 247 29.89 10.72 -12.47
C LEU A 247 31.15 10.89 -11.60
N GLY A 248 31.81 9.80 -11.20
CA GLY A 248 32.96 9.81 -10.29
C GLY A 248 32.63 10.13 -8.82
N LEU A 249 31.35 10.20 -8.46
CA LEU A 249 30.85 10.54 -7.13
C LEU A 249 30.70 9.30 -6.24
N SER A 250 30.75 9.48 -4.93
CA SER A 250 30.49 8.43 -3.92
C SER A 250 29.42 8.85 -2.91
N ARG A 251 28.42 9.60 -3.38
CA ARG A 251 27.28 10.07 -2.59
C ARG A 251 26.00 10.08 -3.41
N ILE A 252 24.88 9.74 -2.77
CA ILE A 252 23.52 9.99 -3.26
C ILE A 252 22.67 10.63 -2.16
N ARG A 253 21.65 11.38 -2.58
CA ARG A 253 20.70 12.03 -1.66
C ARG A 253 19.26 11.62 -1.93
N PHE A 254 18.61 11.12 -0.89
CA PHE A 254 17.16 11.02 -0.78
C PHE A 254 16.60 12.34 -0.22
N TYR A 255 15.35 12.61 -0.55
CA TYR A 255 14.61 13.73 0.01
C TYR A 255 13.22 13.27 0.38
N GLU A 256 13.02 13.05 1.67
CA GLU A 256 11.74 12.72 2.29
C GLU A 256 11.70 13.39 3.68
N ASN A 257 10.59 14.01 4.01
CA ASN A 257 10.42 14.70 5.29
C ASN A 257 10.55 13.73 6.48
N GLY A 258 11.00 14.26 7.61
CA GLY A 258 11.30 13.50 8.80
C GLY A 258 10.12 12.70 9.35
N VAL A 259 8.90 13.23 9.28
CA VAL A 259 7.72 12.55 9.84
C VAL A 259 7.45 11.22 9.12
N VAL A 260 7.60 11.23 7.79
CA VAL A 260 7.48 10.03 6.95
C VAL A 260 8.73 9.14 7.04
N SER A 261 9.93 9.72 7.06
CA SER A 261 11.19 8.95 7.14
C SER A 261 11.35 8.18 8.46
N LEU A 262 11.07 8.83 9.59
CA LEU A 262 11.21 8.22 10.92
C LEU A 262 10.08 7.21 11.17
N ASN A 263 8.93 7.42 10.52
CA ASN A 263 7.87 6.43 10.42
C ASN A 263 7.37 5.91 11.79
N LEU A 264 7.27 6.81 12.78
CA LEU A 264 6.64 6.50 14.06
C LEU A 264 5.15 6.17 13.83
N PRO A 265 4.55 5.31 14.66
CA PRO A 265 3.15 4.89 14.51
C PRO A 265 2.18 6.06 14.74
N LEU A 266 1.94 6.85 13.69
CA LEU A 266 1.04 8.02 13.71
C LEU A 266 -0.44 7.61 13.70
N ALA A 267 -0.74 6.36 13.35
CA ALA A 267 -2.06 5.77 13.44
C ALA A 267 -1.89 4.24 13.61
N PRO A 268 -2.74 3.55 14.38
CA PRO A 268 -2.70 2.09 14.52
C PRO A 268 -2.72 1.32 13.19
N GLN A 269 -3.30 1.93 12.15
CA GLN A 269 -3.39 1.37 10.79
C GLN A 269 -2.09 1.55 9.98
N VAL A 270 -1.17 2.39 10.46
CA VAL A 270 0.17 2.65 9.88
C VAL A 270 1.25 2.10 10.82
N VAL A 271 1.00 0.95 11.44
CA VAL A 271 1.97 0.27 12.31
C VAL A 271 2.53 -0.97 11.61
N GLY A 272 3.85 -1.18 11.74
CA GLY A 272 4.55 -2.37 11.26
C GLY A 272 4.54 -2.53 9.74
N ALA A 273 4.15 -3.73 9.29
CA ALA A 273 3.98 -4.21 7.92
C ALA A 273 3.37 -3.21 6.91
N ARG A 274 2.56 -2.25 7.37
CA ARG A 274 1.86 -1.27 6.53
C ARG A 274 2.67 0.01 6.27
N ALA A 275 3.70 0.30 7.05
CA ALA A 275 4.44 1.56 7.02
C ALA A 275 5.79 1.42 6.26
N THR A 276 6.04 2.25 5.24
CA THR A 276 7.22 2.10 4.35
C THR A 276 8.49 2.64 4.99
N ARG A 277 9.55 1.83 5.11
CA ARG A 277 10.86 2.25 5.66
C ARG A 277 11.82 2.80 4.60
N THR A 278 11.27 3.47 3.58
CA THR A 278 11.96 3.88 2.33
C THR A 278 13.24 4.69 2.60
N THR A 279 13.15 5.68 3.48
CA THR A 279 14.23 6.61 3.84
C THR A 279 14.52 6.62 5.33
N HIS A 280 14.17 5.53 6.02
CA HIS A 280 14.44 5.38 7.44
C HIS A 280 15.96 5.46 7.71
N PRO A 281 16.43 6.15 8.77
CA PRO A 281 17.87 6.35 9.01
C PRO A 281 18.70 5.06 8.99
N ARG A 282 18.18 3.96 9.56
CA ARG A 282 18.80 2.63 9.45
C ARG A 282 18.93 2.16 7.99
N ALA A 283 17.88 2.28 7.18
CA ALA A 283 17.90 1.86 5.79
C ALA A 283 18.96 2.63 4.98
N LEU A 284 19.05 3.95 5.18
CA LEU A 284 20.07 4.78 4.51
C LEU A 284 21.49 4.37 4.92
N ARG A 285 21.71 4.09 6.21
CA ARG A 285 23.01 3.58 6.71
C ARG A 285 23.35 2.21 6.11
N ASP A 286 22.37 1.31 6.02
CA ASP A 286 22.59 -0.02 5.49
C ASP A 286 22.84 0.04 3.96
N PHE A 287 22.17 0.93 3.22
CA PHE A 287 22.53 1.26 1.84
C PHE A 287 23.96 1.82 1.74
N ALA A 288 24.34 2.78 2.58
CA ALA A 288 25.70 3.34 2.57
C ALA A 288 26.78 2.28 2.79
N LYS A 289 26.56 1.34 3.73
CA LYS A 289 27.47 0.21 3.96
C LYS A 289 27.57 -0.71 2.74
N LEU A 290 26.43 -1.12 2.18
CA LEU A 290 26.39 -1.99 0.99
C LEU A 290 27.10 -1.34 -0.19
N LEU A 291 26.76 -0.08 -0.48
CA LEU A 291 27.35 0.67 -1.59
C LEU A 291 28.85 0.94 -1.37
N GLY A 292 29.27 1.18 -0.14
CA GLY A 292 30.68 1.33 0.21
C GLY A 292 31.47 0.02 0.02
N ALA A 293 30.88 -1.12 0.39
CA ALA A 293 31.48 -2.43 0.15
C ALA A 293 31.65 -2.71 -1.35
N LEU A 294 30.64 -2.41 -2.17
CA LEU A 294 30.71 -2.56 -3.63
C LEU A 294 31.69 -1.56 -4.29
N ALA A 295 31.77 -0.33 -3.77
CA ALA A 295 32.68 0.69 -4.28
C ALA A 295 34.15 0.46 -3.86
N GLY A 296 34.40 -0.34 -2.82
CA GLY A 296 35.73 -0.46 -2.21
C GLY A 296 36.22 0.82 -1.51
N ARG A 297 35.33 1.79 -1.27
CA ARG A 297 35.61 3.08 -0.64
C ARG A 297 34.35 3.60 0.09
N PRO A 298 34.47 4.54 1.04
CA PRO A 298 33.31 5.12 1.71
C PRO A 298 32.29 5.69 0.73
N PHE A 299 31.01 5.37 0.95
CA PHE A 299 29.88 5.85 0.16
C PHE A 299 28.82 6.46 1.08
N ALA A 300 28.33 7.66 0.74
CA ALA A 300 27.33 8.37 1.54
C ALA A 300 25.92 8.24 0.95
N VAL A 301 24.94 7.99 1.81
CA VAL A 301 23.51 7.98 1.48
C VAL A 301 22.79 8.86 2.49
N GLU A 302 22.35 10.04 2.06
CA GLU A 302 21.88 11.09 2.95
C GLU A 302 20.39 11.39 2.73
N ASN A 303 19.72 11.88 3.78
CA ASN A 303 18.41 12.53 3.67
C ASN A 303 18.42 13.87 4.43
N PRO A 304 18.71 14.99 3.74
CA PRO A 304 18.77 16.30 4.38
C PRO A 304 17.45 16.78 5.00
N PHE A 305 16.32 16.16 4.63
CA PHE A 305 14.98 16.54 5.12
C PHE A 305 14.52 15.76 6.36
N VAL A 306 15.38 14.94 6.96
CA VAL A 306 15.04 14.11 8.12
C VAL A 306 14.57 14.90 9.35
N LEU A 307 14.91 16.20 9.45
CA LEU A 307 14.43 17.11 10.52
C LEU A 307 13.47 18.20 10.02
N LYS A 308 12.91 18.04 8.81
CA LYS A 308 11.89 18.94 8.25
C LYS A 308 10.53 18.27 8.24
N THR A 309 9.47 19.02 8.51
CA THR A 309 8.10 18.54 8.21
C THR A 309 7.81 18.71 6.72
N LYS A 310 6.78 18.02 6.20
CA LYS A 310 6.35 18.23 4.82
C LYS A 310 5.88 19.68 4.56
N ALA A 311 5.31 20.36 5.57
CA ALA A 311 4.98 21.78 5.45
C ALA A 311 6.23 22.66 5.35
N ASP A 312 7.33 22.32 6.05
CA ASP A 312 8.61 23.02 5.89
C ASP A 312 9.19 22.86 4.48
N VAL A 313 9.01 21.68 3.88
CA VAL A 313 9.39 21.42 2.50
C VAL A 313 8.55 22.27 1.53
N VAL A 314 7.24 22.33 1.73
CA VAL A 314 6.35 23.16 0.89
C VAL A 314 6.71 24.65 1.03
N ASP A 315 6.96 25.12 2.25
CA ASP A 315 7.39 26.49 2.52
C ASP A 315 8.75 26.81 1.87
N LEU A 316 9.70 25.86 1.89
CA LEU A 316 10.97 25.97 1.17
C LEU A 316 10.75 26.16 -0.34
N ILE A 317 9.90 25.35 -0.96
CA ILE A 317 9.58 25.47 -2.40
C ILE A 317 8.96 26.84 -2.69
N ALA A 318 8.03 27.29 -1.86
CA ALA A 318 7.37 28.58 -2.02
C ALA A 318 8.37 29.75 -1.92
N LYS A 319 9.20 29.76 -0.85
CA LYS A 319 10.22 30.80 -0.62
C LYS A 319 11.28 30.86 -1.70
N ALA A 320 11.56 29.74 -2.37
CA ALA A 320 12.46 29.68 -3.53
C ALA A 320 11.82 30.17 -4.84
N GLY A 321 10.60 30.75 -4.82
CA GLY A 321 9.89 31.19 -6.03
C GLY A 321 9.40 30.04 -6.91
N CYS A 322 9.29 28.83 -6.34
CA CYS A 322 8.95 27.61 -7.04
C CYS A 322 7.54 27.08 -6.71
N GLY A 323 6.70 27.86 -6.00
CA GLY A 323 5.37 27.41 -5.55
C GLY A 323 4.50 26.79 -6.66
N GLU A 324 4.49 27.38 -7.86
CA GLU A 324 3.76 26.86 -9.03
C GLU A 324 4.10 25.39 -9.37
N THR A 325 5.32 24.94 -9.09
CA THR A 325 5.77 23.57 -9.37
C THR A 325 5.05 22.52 -8.53
N ILE A 326 4.50 22.91 -7.37
CA ILE A 326 3.78 22.01 -6.45
C ILE A 326 2.63 21.30 -7.18
N ARG A 327 1.85 22.02 -8.00
CA ARG A 327 0.70 21.45 -8.73
C ARG A 327 1.06 20.34 -9.71
N TYR A 328 2.32 20.24 -10.12
CA TYR A 328 2.81 19.22 -11.06
C TYR A 328 3.41 18.01 -10.37
N SER A 329 3.81 18.14 -9.10
CA SER A 329 4.25 17.00 -8.29
C SER A 329 3.10 16.03 -7.97
N THR A 330 3.43 14.79 -7.63
CA THR A 330 2.46 13.73 -7.34
C THR A 330 2.92 12.90 -6.14
N SER A 331 2.18 12.98 -5.03
CA SER A 331 2.49 12.23 -3.80
C SER A 331 1.63 10.97 -3.61
N CYS A 332 0.56 10.81 -4.40
CA CYS A 332 -0.42 9.74 -4.22
C CYS A 332 0.18 8.34 -4.37
N THR A 333 -0.12 7.43 -3.44
CA THR A 333 0.28 6.02 -3.51
C THR A 333 -0.66 5.16 -4.36
N HIS A 334 -1.91 5.59 -4.52
CA HIS A 334 -2.90 4.92 -5.36
C HIS A 334 -2.73 5.33 -6.83
N THR A 335 -1.54 5.06 -7.40
CA THR A 335 -1.21 5.49 -8.77
C THR A 335 -2.12 4.86 -9.82
N TRP A 336 -2.75 3.73 -9.51
CA TRP A 336 -3.75 3.09 -10.37
C TRP A 336 -5.03 3.94 -10.50
N GLU A 337 -5.47 4.63 -9.44
CA GLU A 337 -6.67 5.49 -9.45
C GLU A 337 -6.45 6.87 -10.09
N ILE A 338 -5.21 7.28 -10.34
CA ILE A 338 -4.90 8.60 -10.90
C ILE A 338 -5.57 8.79 -12.28
N THR A 339 -6.20 9.94 -12.51
CA THR A 339 -6.72 10.33 -13.83
C THR A 339 -6.14 11.68 -14.26
N ARG A 340 -6.50 12.17 -15.45
CA ARG A 340 -6.14 13.53 -15.89
C ARG A 340 -6.78 14.61 -15.01
N LEU A 341 -7.99 14.34 -14.52
CA LEU A 341 -8.76 15.25 -13.66
C LEU A 341 -8.30 15.14 -12.19
N HIS A 342 -8.23 13.91 -11.67
CA HIS A 342 -7.87 13.62 -10.28
C HIS A 342 -6.47 13.02 -10.20
N THR A 343 -5.47 13.86 -9.91
CA THR A 343 -4.08 13.40 -9.77
C THR A 343 -3.77 12.83 -8.39
N HIS A 344 -4.67 13.03 -7.43
CA HIS A 344 -4.58 12.56 -6.06
C HIS A 344 -5.91 11.93 -5.64
N CYS A 345 -5.87 10.80 -4.91
CA CYS A 345 -7.10 10.17 -4.43
C CYS A 345 -7.73 10.92 -3.24
N GLY A 346 -6.96 11.73 -2.51
CA GLY A 346 -7.44 12.43 -1.30
C GLY A 346 -7.68 11.54 -0.07
N ALA A 347 -7.55 10.21 -0.22
CA ALA A 347 -7.84 9.22 0.81
C ALA A 347 -6.60 8.56 1.43
N CYS A 348 -5.53 8.35 0.66
CA CYS A 348 -4.31 7.71 1.17
C CYS A 348 -3.52 8.64 2.11
N SER A 349 -2.71 8.07 2.99
CA SER A 349 -1.89 8.80 3.97
C SER A 349 -1.01 9.88 3.34
N GLN A 350 -0.41 9.60 2.18
CA GLN A 350 0.44 10.57 1.47
C GLN A 350 -0.33 11.76 0.88
N CYS A 351 -1.59 11.55 0.45
CA CYS A 351 -2.47 12.64 0.02
C CYS A 351 -2.92 13.49 1.20
N ILE A 352 -3.25 12.85 2.33
CA ILE A 352 -3.67 13.54 3.56
C ILE A 352 -2.53 14.43 4.08
N ASP A 353 -1.33 13.87 4.26
CA ASP A 353 -0.15 14.59 4.74
C ASP A 353 0.24 15.73 3.78
N ARG A 354 0.28 15.47 2.46
CA ARG A 354 0.51 16.52 1.44
C ARG A 354 -0.49 17.68 1.60
N ARG A 355 -1.79 17.37 1.70
CA ARG A 355 -2.81 18.41 1.70
C ARG A 355 -2.79 19.22 3.00
N PHE A 356 -2.55 18.58 4.15
CA PHE A 356 -2.29 19.31 5.39
C PHE A 356 -1.05 20.21 5.28
N ALA A 357 0.05 19.69 4.74
CA ALA A 357 1.29 20.44 4.58
C ALA A 357 1.13 21.70 3.72
N VAL A 358 0.43 21.57 2.59
CA VAL A 358 0.15 22.69 1.69
C VAL A 358 -0.72 23.76 2.37
N LEU A 359 -1.78 23.35 3.07
CA LEU A 359 -2.65 24.29 3.77
C LEU A 359 -1.93 24.97 4.93
N ALA A 360 -1.11 24.24 5.68
CA ALA A 360 -0.31 24.78 6.77
C ALA A 360 0.74 25.79 6.30
N ALA A 361 1.29 25.59 5.10
CA ALA A 361 2.25 26.51 4.48
C ALA A 361 1.58 27.69 3.73
N GLY A 362 0.24 27.78 3.75
CA GLY A 362 -0.50 28.84 3.05
C GLY A 362 -0.38 28.76 1.52
N GLN A 363 -0.14 27.57 0.96
CA GLN A 363 0.11 27.35 -0.47
C GLN A 363 -1.09 26.74 -1.22
N ALA A 364 -2.32 26.94 -0.70
CA ALA A 364 -3.55 26.33 -1.24
C ALA A 364 -3.76 26.59 -2.75
N ASP A 365 -3.45 27.80 -3.22
CA ASP A 365 -3.63 28.20 -4.63
C ASP A 365 -2.66 27.48 -5.59
N THR A 366 -1.52 27.02 -5.07
CA THR A 366 -0.51 26.29 -5.84
C THR A 366 -0.75 24.79 -5.91
N ASP A 367 -1.78 24.29 -5.24
CA ASP A 367 -2.19 22.88 -5.22
C ASP A 367 -3.72 22.82 -5.35
N PRO A 368 -4.26 22.79 -6.57
CA PRO A 368 -5.71 22.91 -6.79
C PRO A 368 -6.49 21.82 -6.04
N GLY A 369 -7.58 22.21 -5.38
CA GLY A 369 -8.42 21.27 -4.63
C GLY A 369 -9.08 20.22 -5.54
N GLU A 370 -9.43 20.62 -6.76
CA GLU A 370 -10.06 19.77 -7.78
C GLU A 370 -9.14 18.63 -8.25
N ALA A 371 -7.83 18.74 -8.01
CA ALA A 371 -6.88 17.68 -8.30
C ALA A 371 -7.05 16.46 -7.37
N TYR A 372 -7.81 16.59 -6.28
CA TYR A 372 -8.09 15.55 -5.30
C TYR A 372 -9.50 14.98 -5.50
N LYS A 373 -9.62 13.66 -5.64
CA LYS A 373 -10.93 12.97 -5.73
C LYS A 373 -11.77 13.17 -4.46
N VAL A 374 -11.13 13.24 -3.31
CA VAL A 374 -11.76 13.52 -2.02
C VAL A 374 -11.09 14.74 -1.41
N ASP A 375 -11.85 15.81 -1.19
CA ASP A 375 -11.34 16.98 -0.47
C ASP A 375 -10.95 16.61 0.97
N LEU A 376 -9.86 17.20 1.47
CA LEU A 376 -9.35 16.88 2.81
C LEU A 376 -10.33 17.30 3.91
N LEU A 377 -10.91 18.50 3.80
CA LEU A 377 -11.61 19.18 4.89
C LEU A 377 -13.09 18.82 4.91
N VAL A 378 -13.76 18.91 3.76
CA VAL A 378 -15.22 18.79 3.64
C VAL A 378 -15.67 17.63 2.76
N GLY A 379 -14.74 16.90 2.13
CA GLY A 379 -15.04 15.73 1.31
C GLY A 379 -15.63 14.57 2.13
N GLU A 380 -16.70 13.96 1.61
CA GLU A 380 -17.29 12.76 2.19
C GLU A 380 -16.33 11.58 2.09
N ARG A 381 -16.27 10.76 3.15
CA ARG A 381 -15.42 9.55 3.19
C ARG A 381 -16.27 8.32 3.43
N ALA A 382 -16.01 7.29 2.62
CA ALA A 382 -16.58 5.97 2.80
C ALA A 382 -16.17 5.38 4.16
N GLU A 383 -17.05 4.55 4.73
CA GLU A 383 -16.75 3.81 5.95
C GLU A 383 -15.55 2.87 5.76
N GLY A 384 -14.86 2.57 6.87
CA GLY A 384 -13.64 1.76 6.87
C GLY A 384 -12.36 2.58 6.73
N GLU A 385 -11.38 2.04 6.00
CA GLU A 385 -9.98 2.52 6.00
C GLU A 385 -9.82 4.02 5.71
N PRO A 386 -10.46 4.63 4.67
CA PRO A 386 -10.27 6.04 4.36
C PRO A 386 -10.70 7.00 5.48
N ARG A 387 -11.78 6.66 6.20
CA ARG A 387 -12.30 7.45 7.33
C ARG A 387 -11.44 7.26 8.56
N THR A 388 -11.09 6.02 8.90
CA THR A 388 -10.26 5.70 10.04
C THR A 388 -8.86 6.31 9.91
N MET A 389 -8.26 6.26 8.71
CA MET A 389 -6.95 6.84 8.45
C MET A 389 -6.93 8.33 8.76
N LEU A 390 -7.92 9.08 8.26
CA LEU A 390 -8.02 10.52 8.51
C LEU A 390 -8.23 10.83 10.00
N ALA A 391 -9.16 10.12 10.65
CA ALA A 391 -9.47 10.34 12.06
C ALA A 391 -8.24 10.08 12.95
N SER A 392 -7.60 8.92 12.80
CA SER A 392 -6.41 8.56 13.58
C SER A 392 -5.22 9.49 13.31
N TYR A 393 -5.07 10.00 12.07
CA TYR A 393 -4.04 10.98 11.75
C TYR A 393 -4.21 12.28 12.55
N VAL A 394 -5.43 12.82 12.58
CA VAL A 394 -5.74 14.08 13.29
C VAL A 394 -5.79 13.90 14.80
N GLU A 395 -6.31 12.79 15.30
CA GLU A 395 -6.28 12.45 16.73
C GLU A 395 -4.86 12.35 17.26
N THR A 396 -3.96 11.69 16.52
CA THR A 396 -2.55 11.62 16.92
C THR A 396 -1.89 13.00 16.88
N ALA A 397 -2.11 13.80 15.83
CA ALA A 397 -1.60 15.17 15.79
C ALA A 397 -2.13 16.00 16.98
N SER A 398 -3.40 15.90 17.31
CA SER A 398 -4.02 16.56 18.47
C SER A 398 -3.42 16.09 19.79
N ALA A 399 -3.13 14.81 19.94
CA ALA A 399 -2.49 14.26 21.14
C ALA A 399 -1.04 14.77 21.26
N VAL A 400 -0.25 14.64 20.19
CA VAL A 400 1.17 15.05 20.16
C VAL A 400 1.34 16.56 20.38
N SER A 401 0.42 17.40 19.89
CA SER A 401 0.52 18.86 20.08
C SER A 401 0.47 19.28 21.55
N ARG A 402 -0.12 18.46 22.43
CA ARG A 402 -0.26 18.71 23.87
C ARG A 402 0.69 17.87 24.75
N MET A 403 1.41 16.92 24.17
CA MET A 403 2.33 16.05 24.92
C MET A 403 3.58 16.79 25.37
N SER A 404 4.03 16.45 26.59
CA SER A 404 5.40 16.68 27.03
C SER A 404 6.37 15.73 26.30
N ALA A 405 7.66 16.06 26.33
CA ALA A 405 8.69 15.19 25.76
C ALA A 405 8.70 13.79 26.42
N MET A 406 8.49 13.73 27.74
CA MET A 406 8.47 12.46 28.49
C MET A 406 7.31 11.55 28.06
N GLU A 407 6.11 12.12 27.92
CA GLU A 407 4.94 11.37 27.43
C GLU A 407 5.16 10.89 25.98
N PHE A 408 5.74 11.75 25.13
CA PHE A 408 6.06 11.40 23.76
C PHE A 408 7.02 10.20 23.68
N PHE A 409 8.13 10.21 24.41
CA PHE A 409 9.07 9.09 24.39
C PHE A 409 8.53 7.84 25.07
N SER A 410 7.66 7.98 26.08
CA SER A 410 6.96 6.84 26.68
C SER A 410 5.99 6.18 25.70
N ARG A 411 5.35 6.97 24.83
CA ARG A 411 4.42 6.46 23.81
C ARG A 411 5.12 5.93 22.56
N TYR A 412 6.21 6.59 22.15
CA TYR A 412 6.98 6.29 20.93
C TYR A 412 8.38 5.79 21.26
N GLY A 413 8.47 4.66 21.97
CA GLY A 413 9.73 4.07 22.40
C GLY A 413 10.68 3.69 21.25
N GLU A 414 10.15 3.54 20.03
CA GLU A 414 10.91 3.29 18.80
C GLU A 414 11.93 4.39 18.50
N VAL A 415 11.68 5.63 18.96
CA VAL A 415 12.61 6.75 18.79
C VAL A 415 14.00 6.40 19.30
N SER A 416 14.10 5.66 20.42
CA SER A 416 15.37 5.22 20.99
C SER A 416 16.24 4.38 20.05
N ARG A 417 15.60 3.64 19.12
CA ARG A 417 16.28 2.84 18.10
C ARG A 417 16.68 3.72 16.91
N ILE A 418 15.84 4.69 16.56
CA ILE A 418 16.04 5.58 15.42
C ILE A 418 17.20 6.56 15.65
N VAL A 419 17.27 7.19 16.83
CA VAL A 419 18.28 8.24 17.12
C VAL A 419 19.71 7.74 17.06
N ARG A 420 19.94 6.44 17.25
CA ARG A 420 21.26 5.78 17.10
C ARG A 420 21.74 5.73 15.65
N HIS A 421 20.82 5.91 14.71
CA HIS A 421 21.08 5.89 13.28
C HIS A 421 21.23 7.29 12.67
N LEU A 422 20.91 8.34 13.43
CA LEU A 422 21.10 9.73 13.04
C LEU A 422 22.52 10.20 13.42
N ASP A 423 23.03 11.19 12.69
CA ASP A 423 24.34 11.80 12.99
C ASP A 423 24.24 12.69 14.23
N GLY A 424 25.32 12.77 15.01
CA GLY A 424 25.37 13.56 16.26
C GLY A 424 24.97 12.78 17.52
N SER A 425 24.67 13.51 18.60
CA SER A 425 24.35 12.91 19.91
C SER A 425 22.93 12.32 19.92
N PRO A 426 22.73 11.07 20.40
CA PRO A 426 21.41 10.47 20.56
C PRO A 426 20.43 11.34 21.35
N ASP A 427 20.89 12.03 22.40
CA ASP A 427 20.05 12.88 23.25
C ASP A 427 19.59 14.14 22.50
N ALA A 428 20.52 14.78 21.77
CA ALA A 428 20.20 15.93 20.93
C ALA A 428 19.21 15.53 19.81
N ASN A 429 19.45 14.38 19.18
CA ASN A 429 18.59 13.85 18.14
C ASN A 429 17.19 13.50 18.66
N ALA A 430 17.08 12.95 19.88
CA ALA A 430 15.78 12.69 20.49
C ALA A 430 14.96 13.99 20.65
N ILE A 431 15.60 15.06 21.13
CA ILE A 431 14.97 16.38 21.28
C ILE A 431 14.52 16.92 19.93
N GLU A 432 15.36 16.85 18.88
CA GLU A 432 15.00 17.32 17.55
C GLU A 432 13.86 16.50 16.92
N VAL A 433 13.82 15.18 17.15
CA VAL A 433 12.68 14.34 16.75
C VAL A 433 11.40 14.79 17.47
N PHE A 434 11.44 15.02 18.78
CA PHE A 434 10.26 15.53 19.50
C PHE A 434 9.79 16.89 18.95
N LYS A 435 10.72 17.83 18.72
CA LYS A 435 10.40 19.15 18.13
C LYS A 435 9.77 19.02 16.75
N LEU A 436 10.29 18.14 15.89
CA LEU A 436 9.76 17.85 14.57
C LEU A 436 8.29 17.39 14.66
N TYR A 437 8.00 16.40 15.50
CA TYR A 437 6.64 15.88 15.66
C TYR A 437 5.69 16.89 16.32
N GLN A 438 6.15 17.66 17.31
CA GLN A 438 5.35 18.73 17.91
C GLN A 438 5.03 19.84 16.89
N LYS A 439 6.00 20.20 16.04
CA LYS A 439 5.80 21.18 14.96
C LYS A 439 4.80 20.67 13.92
N HIS A 440 4.96 19.43 13.46
CA HIS A 440 4.00 18.79 12.54
C HIS A 440 2.59 18.75 13.13
N ALA A 441 2.46 18.37 14.40
CA ALA A 441 1.20 18.34 15.11
C ALA A 441 0.53 19.72 15.18
N LYS A 442 1.29 20.79 15.46
CA LYS A 442 0.81 22.18 15.43
C LYS A 442 0.36 22.62 14.03
N GLN A 443 1.09 22.22 12.99
CA GLN A 443 0.73 22.51 11.60
C GLN A 443 -0.60 21.85 11.21
N VAL A 444 -0.80 20.57 11.55
CA VAL A 444 -2.04 19.84 11.29
C VAL A 444 -3.21 20.43 12.08
N THR A 445 -3.05 20.64 13.38
CA THR A 445 -4.11 21.19 14.25
C THR A 445 -4.50 22.62 13.87
N GLY A 446 -3.54 23.48 13.51
CA GLY A 446 -3.84 24.82 13.01
C GLY A 446 -4.67 24.83 11.72
N VAL A 447 -4.43 23.88 10.80
CA VAL A 447 -5.27 23.71 9.60
C VAL A 447 -6.70 23.30 9.97
N VAL A 448 -6.84 22.39 10.94
CA VAL A 448 -8.16 21.93 11.43
C VAL A 448 -8.92 23.08 12.10
N GLU A 449 -8.29 23.85 12.97
CA GLU A 449 -8.89 25.02 13.63
C GLU A 449 -9.36 26.06 12.60
N ALA A 450 -8.52 26.38 11.62
CA ALA A 450 -8.87 27.30 10.54
C ALA A 450 -10.04 26.78 9.68
N ALA A 451 -10.11 25.46 9.46
CA ALA A 451 -11.22 24.84 8.73
C ALA A 451 -12.53 24.89 9.52
N ILE A 452 -12.50 24.59 10.82
CA ILE A 452 -13.67 24.68 11.70
C ILE A 452 -14.20 26.12 11.73
N ALA A 453 -13.33 27.10 11.92
CA ALA A 453 -13.72 28.51 11.92
C ALA A 453 -14.37 28.93 10.60
N ARG A 454 -13.77 28.55 9.47
CA ARG A 454 -14.28 28.85 8.12
C ARG A 454 -15.64 28.22 7.84
N HIS A 455 -15.89 27.02 8.37
CA HIS A 455 -17.11 26.25 8.11
C HIS A 455 -18.12 26.28 9.27
N ALA A 456 -17.94 27.15 10.27
CA ALA A 456 -18.75 27.18 11.50
C ALA A 456 -20.27 27.19 11.24
N SER A 457 -20.75 28.03 10.31
CA SER A 457 -22.17 28.08 9.95
C SER A 457 -22.67 26.76 9.35
N ALA A 458 -21.90 26.16 8.43
CA ALA A 458 -22.29 24.90 7.78
C ALA A 458 -22.25 23.71 8.76
N ILE A 459 -21.34 23.74 9.73
CA ILE A 459 -21.30 22.78 10.85
C ILE A 459 -22.57 22.90 11.69
N LEU A 460 -22.92 24.12 12.12
CA LEU A 460 -24.09 24.38 12.96
C LEU A 460 -25.39 23.92 12.28
N LYS A 461 -25.51 24.19 10.98
CA LYS A 461 -26.68 23.80 10.17
C LYS A 461 -26.67 22.34 9.71
N ARG A 462 -25.61 21.58 10.01
CA ARG A 462 -25.39 20.20 9.54
C ARG A 462 -25.46 20.05 8.01
N GLU A 463 -24.92 21.04 7.30
CA GLU A 463 -24.88 21.07 5.82
C GLU A 463 -23.69 20.31 5.24
N LEU A 464 -22.71 19.94 6.08
CA LEU A 464 -21.53 19.17 5.69
C LEU A 464 -21.76 17.66 5.86
N PRO A 465 -21.14 16.80 5.00
CA PRO A 465 -21.21 15.36 5.17
C PRO A 465 -20.67 14.90 6.53
N ALA A 466 -21.39 14.01 7.22
CA ALA A 466 -21.03 13.57 8.57
C ALA A 466 -19.66 12.85 8.65
N SER A 467 -19.18 12.30 7.54
CA SER A 467 -17.89 11.61 7.44
C SER A 467 -16.74 12.50 6.94
N CYS A 468 -16.96 13.80 6.72
CA CYS A 468 -15.86 14.72 6.38
C CYS A 468 -15.03 15.09 7.60
N LEU A 469 -13.79 15.57 7.39
CA LEU A 469 -12.86 15.87 8.49
C LEU A 469 -13.46 16.83 9.51
N VAL A 470 -14.01 17.95 9.05
CA VAL A 470 -14.51 19.02 9.93
C VAL A 470 -15.65 18.50 10.81
N ARG A 471 -16.55 17.67 10.26
CA ARG A 471 -17.61 17.01 11.04
C ARG A 471 -17.04 15.95 11.98
N LEU A 472 -16.11 15.12 11.54
CA LEU A 472 -15.49 14.10 12.39
C LEU A 472 -14.81 14.68 13.63
N VAL A 473 -14.17 15.85 13.51
CA VAL A 473 -13.53 16.51 14.66
C VAL A 473 -14.58 17.13 15.60
N CYS A 474 -15.59 17.82 15.05
CA CYS A 474 -16.60 18.51 15.87
C CYS A 474 -17.63 17.55 16.48
N ASP A 475 -18.03 16.50 15.77
CA ASP A 475 -19.06 15.55 16.19
C ASP A 475 -18.53 14.50 17.16
N SER A 476 -17.22 14.26 17.15
CA SER A 476 -16.55 13.44 18.17
C SER A 476 -16.74 13.99 19.58
N ALA A 477 -17.04 15.30 19.73
CA ALA A 477 -17.42 15.89 21.03
C ALA A 477 -18.82 15.47 21.51
N THR A 478 -19.74 15.07 20.62
CA THR A 478 -21.09 14.59 20.98
C THR A 478 -21.12 13.14 21.47
N LEU A 479 -19.98 12.44 21.49
CA LEU A 479 -19.82 11.14 22.17
C LEU A 479 -19.20 11.28 23.58
N VAL A 480 -18.92 12.49 24.05
CA VAL A 480 -18.46 12.74 25.42
C VAL A 480 -19.63 13.19 26.30
N GLY A 481 -20.40 12.20 26.78
CA GLY A 481 -21.06 12.30 28.09
C GLY A 481 -20.01 12.25 29.21
N PRO A 482 -20.33 12.71 30.44
CA PRO A 482 -19.32 13.08 31.42
C PRO A 482 -18.48 11.89 31.88
N GLY A 483 -17.16 12.04 31.75
CA GLY A 483 -16.15 11.25 32.45
C GLY A 483 -15.76 9.94 31.78
N ILE A 484 -14.76 9.98 30.89
CA ILE A 484 -13.86 8.83 30.72
C ILE A 484 -12.95 8.81 31.96
N ALA A 485 -13.46 8.21 33.04
CA ALA A 485 -12.61 7.68 34.08
C ALA A 485 -11.88 6.46 33.50
N VAL A 486 -10.56 6.42 33.68
CA VAL A 486 -9.75 5.21 33.55
C VAL A 486 -10.48 4.09 34.30
N PRO A 487 -10.82 2.94 33.69
CA PRO A 487 -11.46 1.87 34.44
C PRO A 487 -10.47 1.36 35.49
N PRO A 488 -10.81 1.39 36.80
CA PRO A 488 -10.11 0.58 37.77
C PRO A 488 -10.37 -0.89 37.44
N ALA A 489 -9.42 -1.74 37.81
CA ALA A 489 -9.47 -3.18 37.66
C ALA A 489 -10.87 -3.74 37.98
N ALA A 490 -11.36 -4.60 37.08
CA ALA A 490 -12.68 -5.17 37.07
C ALA A 490 -13.17 -5.64 38.46
N ALA A 491 -14.17 -4.94 38.98
CA ALA A 491 -15.06 -5.47 40.01
C ALA A 491 -16.31 -6.02 39.31
N THR A 492 -16.52 -7.32 39.45
CA THR A 492 -17.66 -8.09 38.95
C THR A 492 -19.00 -7.50 39.42
N ARG A 493 -19.84 -7.03 38.49
CA ARG A 493 -21.27 -6.82 38.73
C ARG A 493 -22.01 -8.17 38.64
N PRO A 494 -23.07 -8.41 39.44
CA PRO A 494 -23.82 -9.65 39.38
C PRO A 494 -24.54 -9.78 38.03
N PRO A 495 -24.64 -10.99 37.44
CA PRO A 495 -25.27 -11.18 36.14
C PRO A 495 -26.76 -10.86 36.23
N ALA A 496 -27.23 -10.05 35.28
CA ALA A 496 -28.64 -10.07 34.90
C ALA A 496 -29.00 -11.51 34.50
N THR A 497 -30.15 -12.00 34.96
CA THR A 497 -30.66 -13.34 34.67
C THR A 497 -30.70 -13.57 33.16
N MET A 498 -29.74 -14.34 32.63
CA MET A 498 -29.69 -14.73 31.23
C MET A 498 -30.89 -15.61 30.90
N GLY A 499 -31.57 -15.34 29.79
CA GLY A 499 -32.63 -16.20 29.25
C GLY A 499 -32.14 -17.63 29.00
N ASP A 500 -33.09 -18.57 28.98
CA ASP A 500 -32.79 -20.00 28.85
C ASP A 500 -32.30 -20.39 27.44
N ASN A 501 -32.63 -19.59 26.40
CA ASN A 501 -32.19 -19.83 25.03
C ASN A 501 -31.58 -18.55 24.42
N VAL A 502 -30.30 -18.60 24.07
CA VAL A 502 -29.52 -17.47 23.55
C VAL A 502 -28.83 -17.91 22.27
N PHE A 503 -28.98 -17.13 21.20
CA PHE A 503 -28.21 -17.28 19.95
C PHE A 503 -27.98 -15.89 19.34
N ARG A 504 -27.13 -15.11 20.00
CA ARG A 504 -26.87 -13.71 19.64
C ARG A 504 -25.40 -13.45 19.38
N GLN A 505 -25.14 -12.43 18.58
CA GLN A 505 -23.77 -12.00 18.33
C GLN A 505 -23.28 -11.11 19.48
N THR A 506 -22.09 -11.40 20.02
CA THR A 506 -21.45 -10.58 21.05
C THR A 506 -20.00 -10.36 20.66
N GLY A 507 -19.68 -9.15 20.21
CA GLY A 507 -18.38 -8.85 19.60
C GLY A 507 -18.17 -9.62 18.29
N GLY A 508 -17.04 -10.30 18.16
CA GLY A 508 -16.64 -11.06 16.97
C GLY A 508 -17.17 -12.49 16.88
N HIS A 509 -17.95 -12.99 17.85
CA HIS A 509 -18.40 -14.38 17.88
C HIS A 509 -19.89 -14.51 18.26
N TRP A 510 -20.44 -15.74 18.18
CA TRP A 510 -21.82 -16.06 18.55
C TRP A 510 -21.88 -16.65 19.95
N GLN A 511 -22.66 -16.03 20.85
CA GLN A 511 -22.96 -16.58 22.16
C GLN A 511 -24.14 -17.53 22.05
N VAL A 512 -23.96 -18.78 22.51
CA VAL A 512 -24.96 -19.85 22.39
C VAL A 512 -25.30 -20.44 23.75
N ARG A 513 -26.60 -20.59 24.02
CA ARG A 513 -27.18 -21.28 25.19
C ARG A 513 -28.54 -21.86 24.81
N TYR A 514 -28.87 -23.05 25.30
CA TYR A 514 -30.19 -23.65 25.07
C TYR A 514 -30.72 -24.35 26.33
N ALA A 515 -32.02 -24.23 26.59
CA ALA A 515 -32.75 -24.81 27.72
C ALA A 515 -32.07 -24.60 29.09
N GLY A 516 -31.49 -23.41 29.31
CA GLY A 516 -30.81 -23.06 30.57
C GLY A 516 -29.43 -23.71 30.75
N GLY A 517 -28.92 -24.40 29.73
CA GLY A 517 -27.62 -25.09 29.74
C GLY A 517 -26.40 -24.17 29.87
N LYS A 518 -25.19 -24.75 29.73
CA LYS A 518 -23.93 -23.99 29.82
C LYS A 518 -23.78 -23.08 28.60
N ASP A 519 -23.31 -21.85 28.81
CA ASP A 519 -22.98 -20.95 27.72
C ASP A 519 -21.68 -21.36 27.01
N TRP A 520 -21.63 -21.11 25.71
CA TRP A 520 -20.43 -21.33 24.91
C TRP A 520 -20.40 -20.43 23.68
N ILE A 521 -19.23 -20.37 23.04
CA ILE A 521 -18.97 -19.50 21.90
C ILE A 521 -18.88 -20.34 20.63
N LEU A 522 -19.63 -19.92 19.62
CA LEU A 522 -19.60 -20.48 18.27
C LEU A 522 -18.88 -19.49 17.32
N GLU A 523 -17.98 -20.01 16.50
CA GLU A 523 -17.21 -19.19 15.54
C GLU A 523 -18.09 -18.65 14.41
N PRO A 524 -17.81 -17.45 13.89
CA PRO A 524 -18.56 -16.89 12.77
C PRO A 524 -18.50 -17.76 11.53
N SER A 525 -19.65 -18.09 10.97
CA SER A 525 -19.75 -18.82 9.71
C SER A 525 -21.03 -18.47 8.97
N LYS A 526 -21.06 -18.68 7.64
CA LYS A 526 -22.28 -18.49 6.84
C LYS A 526 -23.44 -19.33 7.41
N GLY A 527 -23.13 -20.50 7.97
CA GLY A 527 -24.11 -21.36 8.65
C GLY A 527 -24.68 -20.72 9.92
N ALA A 528 -23.84 -20.11 10.77
CA ALA A 528 -24.28 -19.40 11.97
C ALA A 528 -25.16 -18.18 11.63
N ALA A 529 -24.79 -17.42 10.60
CA ALA A 529 -25.58 -16.29 10.11
C ALA A 529 -26.97 -16.72 9.60
N TYR A 530 -27.03 -17.80 8.81
CA TYR A 530 -28.30 -18.36 8.35
C TYR A 530 -29.16 -18.88 9.51
N LEU A 531 -28.53 -19.53 10.49
CA LEU A 531 -29.22 -20.05 11.66
C LEU A 531 -29.80 -18.93 12.52
N HIS A 532 -29.04 -17.86 12.78
CA HIS A 532 -29.53 -16.67 13.49
C HIS A 532 -30.77 -16.07 12.82
N ILE A 533 -30.79 -15.92 11.49
CA ILE A 533 -31.97 -15.38 10.77
C ILE A 533 -33.19 -16.30 10.96
N LEU A 534 -33.00 -17.62 10.87
CA LEU A 534 -34.08 -18.60 11.03
C LEU A 534 -34.61 -18.64 12.47
N LEU A 535 -33.74 -18.54 13.48
CA LEU A 535 -34.14 -18.50 14.89
C LEU A 535 -34.81 -17.18 15.27
N SER A 536 -34.40 -16.07 14.66
CA SER A 536 -34.99 -14.74 14.85
C SER A 536 -36.39 -14.61 14.22
N HIS A 537 -36.74 -15.51 13.29
CA HIS A 537 -38.03 -15.51 12.59
C HIS A 537 -38.70 -16.89 12.60
N PRO A 538 -39.10 -17.42 13.78
CA PRO A 538 -39.77 -18.72 13.87
C PRO A 538 -41.03 -18.78 13.00
N ARG A 539 -41.30 -19.96 12.43
CA ARG A 539 -42.43 -20.27 11.53
C ARG A 539 -42.47 -19.47 10.23
N THR A 540 -41.43 -18.70 9.93
CA THR A 540 -41.30 -17.97 8.66
C THR A 540 -40.59 -18.84 7.63
N VAL A 541 -41.25 -19.01 6.48
CA VAL A 541 -40.70 -19.77 5.35
C VAL A 541 -39.85 -18.85 4.46
N PHE A 542 -38.59 -19.21 4.27
CA PHE A 542 -37.65 -18.49 3.40
C PHE A 542 -37.39 -19.26 2.09
N SER A 543 -36.84 -18.57 1.10
CA SER A 543 -36.09 -19.20 0.00
C SER A 543 -34.61 -19.25 0.36
N ALA A 544 -33.92 -20.33 -0.01
CA ALA A 544 -32.46 -20.43 0.21
C ALA A 544 -31.68 -19.32 -0.53
N VAL A 545 -32.22 -18.80 -1.62
CA VAL A 545 -31.63 -17.68 -2.37
C VAL A 545 -31.77 -16.37 -1.58
N ASP A 546 -32.92 -16.14 -0.94
CA ASP A 546 -33.17 -14.91 -0.19
C ASP A 546 -32.33 -14.86 1.09
N LEU A 547 -32.16 -15.99 1.79
CA LEU A 547 -31.25 -16.09 2.94
C LEU A 547 -29.80 -15.83 2.53
N ALA A 548 -29.35 -16.45 1.43
CA ALA A 548 -28.01 -16.22 0.89
C ALA A 548 -27.81 -14.74 0.53
N TYR A 549 -28.81 -14.10 -0.08
CA TYR A 549 -28.77 -12.69 -0.45
C TYR A 549 -28.78 -11.75 0.76
N GLN A 550 -29.59 -12.03 1.79
CA GLN A 550 -29.62 -11.22 3.01
C GLN A 550 -28.31 -11.29 3.80
N VAL A 551 -27.67 -12.47 3.86
CA VAL A 551 -26.36 -12.62 4.49
C VAL A 551 -25.25 -11.98 3.64
N ALA A 552 -25.34 -12.07 2.31
CA ALA A 552 -24.37 -11.46 1.39
C ALA A 552 -24.44 -9.93 1.34
N LYS A 553 -25.60 -9.31 1.65
CA LYS A 553 -25.76 -7.85 1.66
C LYS A 553 -25.09 -7.14 2.83
N VAL A 554 -24.93 -7.82 3.95
CA VAL A 554 -24.37 -7.25 5.19
C VAL A 554 -23.40 -8.24 5.87
N PRO A 555 -22.32 -8.69 5.20
CA PRO A 555 -21.41 -9.71 5.75
C PRO A 555 -20.72 -9.25 7.04
N GLN A 556 -20.50 -7.93 7.17
CA GLN A 556 -19.98 -7.29 8.37
C GLN A 556 -20.93 -7.42 9.58
N LYS A 557 -22.26 -7.45 9.33
CA LYS A 557 -23.26 -7.66 10.40
C LYS A 557 -23.13 -9.02 11.06
N TYR A 558 -22.55 -10.02 10.40
CA TYR A 558 -22.48 -11.39 10.93
C TYR A 558 -21.05 -11.83 11.31
N ALA A 559 -20.12 -10.86 11.42
CA ALA A 559 -18.69 -11.09 11.63
C ALA A 559 -18.10 -12.16 10.69
N LEU A 560 -18.64 -12.27 9.48
CA LEU A 560 -18.06 -13.14 8.46
C LEU A 560 -16.76 -12.50 8.02
N GLY A 561 -15.65 -12.99 8.56
CA GLY A 561 -14.34 -12.74 7.98
C GLY A 561 -14.38 -13.07 6.50
N SER A 562 -13.56 -12.39 5.69
CA SER A 562 -13.33 -12.68 4.28
C SER A 562 -12.61 -14.03 4.10
N ALA A 563 -13.20 -15.10 4.62
CA ALA A 563 -12.81 -16.47 4.39
C ALA A 563 -13.59 -16.99 3.17
N GLY A 564 -12.94 -16.88 2.02
CA GLY A 564 -13.27 -17.65 0.82
C GLY A 564 -14.30 -17.00 -0.10
N GLU A 565 -13.80 -16.11 -0.96
CA GLU A 565 -14.10 -15.90 -2.40
C GLU A 565 -13.75 -14.44 -2.78
N GLY A 566 -12.54 -14.00 -2.40
CA GLY A 566 -11.93 -12.78 -2.92
C GLY A 566 -11.09 -13.13 -4.14
N SER A 567 -11.71 -13.24 -5.31
CA SER A 567 -11.01 -13.34 -6.60
C SER A 567 -11.86 -12.82 -7.76
N ASP A 568 -13.19 -12.92 -7.68
CA ASP A 568 -14.02 -12.64 -8.87
C ASP A 568 -14.66 -11.25 -8.85
N GLU A 569 -14.97 -10.64 -7.70
CA GLU A 569 -15.62 -9.31 -7.66
C GLU A 569 -14.66 -8.16 -8.01
N ASP A 570 -13.45 -8.13 -7.46
CA ASP A 570 -12.47 -7.09 -7.78
C ASP A 570 -11.97 -7.20 -9.24
N ALA A 571 -11.91 -8.41 -9.78
CA ALA A 571 -11.58 -8.67 -11.18
C ALA A 571 -12.73 -8.24 -12.13
N LEU A 572 -13.99 -8.46 -11.73
CA LEU A 572 -15.18 -8.04 -12.50
C LEU A 572 -15.40 -6.52 -12.45
N VAL A 573 -15.09 -5.86 -11.34
CA VAL A 573 -15.12 -4.39 -11.24
C VAL A 573 -14.04 -3.77 -12.13
N ALA A 574 -12.80 -4.26 -12.06
CA ALA A 574 -11.71 -3.80 -12.92
C ALA A 574 -11.99 -4.09 -14.42
N TYR A 575 -12.65 -5.20 -14.74
CA TYR A 575 -13.08 -5.51 -16.10
C TYR A 575 -14.18 -4.57 -16.61
N ARG A 576 -15.20 -4.29 -15.78
CA ARG A 576 -16.30 -3.36 -16.13
C ARG A 576 -15.80 -1.95 -16.37
N GLU A 577 -14.83 -1.49 -15.57
CA GLU A 577 -14.21 -0.18 -15.75
C GLU A 577 -13.40 -0.13 -17.05
N LYS A 578 -12.57 -1.14 -17.33
CA LYS A 578 -11.78 -1.18 -18.57
C LYS A 578 -12.65 -1.30 -19.83
N TYR A 579 -13.78 -2.00 -19.77
CA TYR A 579 -14.73 -2.07 -20.89
C TYR A 579 -15.44 -0.73 -21.13
N ARG A 580 -15.71 0.05 -20.07
CA ARG A 580 -16.26 1.41 -20.18
C ARG A 580 -15.26 2.37 -20.81
N GLU A 581 -13.99 2.31 -20.40
CA GLU A 581 -12.91 3.12 -21.01
C GLU A 581 -12.76 2.83 -22.52
N LEU A 582 -12.76 1.55 -22.92
CA LEU A 582 -12.70 1.17 -24.33
C LEU A 582 -13.99 1.50 -25.11
N ALA A 583 -15.13 1.72 -24.45
CA ALA A 583 -16.35 2.22 -25.08
C ALA A 583 -16.25 3.72 -25.35
N GLU A 584 -15.78 4.50 -24.37
CA GLU A 584 -15.54 5.94 -24.54
C GLU A 584 -14.46 6.24 -25.58
N ASP A 585 -13.41 5.41 -25.67
CA ASP A 585 -12.38 5.55 -26.69
C ASP A 585 -12.88 5.13 -28.08
N MET A 586 -13.83 4.19 -28.17
CA MET A 586 -14.48 3.85 -29.44
C MET A 586 -15.33 5.01 -29.95
N GLU A 587 -16.14 5.63 -29.08
CA GLU A 587 -16.96 6.80 -29.45
C GLU A 587 -16.10 7.96 -29.97
N LYS A 588 -14.91 8.17 -29.38
CA LYS A 588 -13.94 9.18 -29.85
C LYS A 588 -13.29 8.79 -31.18
N ALA A 589 -12.95 7.52 -31.37
CA ALA A 589 -12.36 7.04 -32.63
C ALA A 589 -13.38 7.05 -33.78
N GLU A 590 -14.66 6.83 -33.48
CA GLU A 590 -15.79 6.99 -34.41
C GLU A 590 -16.02 8.47 -34.74
N ALA A 591 -16.03 9.36 -33.74
CA ALA A 591 -16.16 10.80 -33.97
C ALA A 591 -15.02 11.41 -34.81
N ASN A 592 -13.84 10.80 -34.75
CA ASN A 592 -12.64 11.24 -35.49
C ASN A 592 -12.37 10.45 -36.79
N ASN A 593 -13.22 9.47 -37.15
CA ASN A 593 -13.02 8.56 -38.30
C ASN A 593 -11.64 7.85 -38.32
N ASP A 594 -11.09 7.53 -37.15
CA ASP A 594 -9.79 6.85 -37.04
C ASP A 594 -9.98 5.32 -37.08
N GLU A 595 -10.02 4.76 -38.29
CA GLU A 595 -10.25 3.33 -38.53
C GLU A 595 -9.18 2.44 -37.90
N ALA A 596 -7.92 2.89 -37.85
CA ALA A 596 -6.82 2.13 -37.26
C ALA A 596 -6.98 2.00 -35.74
N GLU A 597 -7.45 3.08 -35.09
CA GLU A 597 -7.72 3.09 -33.66
C GLU A 597 -8.99 2.30 -33.31
N GLN A 598 -10.05 2.41 -34.11
CA GLN A 598 -11.26 1.58 -33.96
C GLN A 598 -10.92 0.09 -34.01
N ASP A 599 -10.10 -0.34 -34.97
CA ASP A 599 -9.67 -1.73 -35.10
C ASP A 599 -8.77 -2.19 -33.95
N ARG A 600 -7.91 -1.31 -33.43
CA ARG A 600 -7.12 -1.61 -32.23
C ARG A 600 -8.03 -1.84 -31.03
N ILE A 601 -9.04 -0.98 -30.84
CA ILE A 601 -9.99 -1.06 -29.72
C ILE A 601 -10.88 -2.32 -29.84
N ARG A 602 -11.33 -2.70 -31.05
CA ARG A 602 -12.08 -3.95 -31.28
C ARG A 602 -11.26 -5.16 -30.88
N ARG A 603 -10.00 -5.26 -31.34
CA ARG A 603 -9.08 -6.35 -30.98
C ARG A 603 -8.80 -6.40 -29.48
N GLU A 604 -8.67 -5.24 -28.83
CA GLU A 604 -8.46 -5.17 -27.39
C GLU A 604 -9.71 -5.59 -26.59
N LYS A 605 -10.93 -5.20 -27.04
CA LYS A 605 -12.21 -5.67 -26.47
C LYS A 605 -12.40 -7.18 -26.60
N GLU A 606 -12.08 -7.75 -27.76
CA GLU A 606 -12.15 -9.20 -28.01
C GLU A 606 -11.15 -9.97 -27.14
N TRP A 607 -9.91 -9.50 -27.07
CA TRP A 607 -8.88 -10.09 -26.22
C TRP A 607 -9.25 -10.07 -24.73
N LEU A 608 -9.86 -8.97 -24.26
CA LEU A 608 -10.36 -8.84 -22.89
C LEU A 608 -11.52 -9.79 -22.60
N ALA A 609 -12.46 -9.94 -23.55
CA ALA A 609 -13.58 -10.87 -23.42
C ALA A 609 -13.11 -12.34 -23.39
N GLU A 610 -12.07 -12.69 -24.15
CA GLU A 610 -11.46 -14.02 -24.11
C GLU A 610 -10.68 -14.28 -22.82
N HIS A 611 -9.95 -13.27 -22.30
CA HIS A 611 -9.24 -13.39 -21.03
C HIS A 611 -10.18 -13.64 -19.86
N VAL A 612 -11.30 -12.91 -19.80
CA VAL A 612 -12.32 -13.10 -18.75
C VAL A 612 -12.98 -14.48 -18.82
N LYS A 613 -13.19 -15.02 -20.03
CA LYS A 613 -13.67 -16.41 -20.19
C LYS A 613 -12.68 -17.44 -19.65
N LYS A 614 -11.38 -17.17 -19.76
CA LYS A 614 -10.29 -18.09 -19.40
C LYS A 614 -10.00 -18.08 -17.89
N ASP A 615 -10.06 -16.90 -17.27
CA ASP A 615 -9.81 -16.71 -15.83
C ASP A 615 -10.99 -17.17 -14.95
N LEU A 616 -12.22 -17.20 -15.47
CA LEU A 616 -13.42 -17.66 -14.74
C LEU A 616 -13.72 -19.17 -14.87
N GLY A 617 -12.82 -19.97 -15.46
CA GLY A 617 -12.94 -21.44 -15.44
C GLY A 617 -14.18 -22.03 -16.14
N PHE A 618 -14.73 -21.37 -17.17
CA PHE A 618 -15.84 -21.89 -17.98
C PHE A 618 -15.35 -22.71 -19.18
N GLY A 619 -14.89 -23.92 -18.91
CA GLY A 619 -14.77 -24.96 -19.94
C GLY A 619 -16.14 -25.56 -20.28
N GLY A 620 -16.68 -25.23 -21.45
CA GLY A 620 -17.66 -26.05 -22.17
C GLY A 620 -19.15 -25.77 -21.96
N ARG A 621 -19.77 -25.23 -23.03
CA ARG A 621 -21.22 -25.17 -23.35
C ARG A 621 -22.15 -24.43 -22.36
N LEU A 622 -22.87 -23.44 -22.91
CA LEU A 622 -24.03 -22.73 -22.35
C LEU A 622 -24.90 -23.63 -21.44
N ARG A 623 -25.04 -23.28 -20.15
CA ARG A 623 -26.02 -23.88 -19.23
C ARG A 623 -26.96 -22.83 -18.65
N LYS A 624 -28.24 -23.23 -18.51
CA LYS A 624 -29.41 -22.40 -18.20
C LYS A 624 -29.46 -22.02 -16.70
N HIS A 625 -30.03 -20.85 -16.40
CA HIS A 625 -30.37 -20.25 -15.08
C HIS A 625 -30.94 -21.16 -13.96
N ALA A 626 -31.28 -22.42 -14.22
CA ALA A 626 -31.76 -23.36 -13.21
C ALA A 626 -30.64 -23.95 -12.34
N ASP A 627 -29.41 -24.07 -12.87
CA ASP A 627 -28.27 -24.69 -12.18
C ASP A 627 -27.73 -23.83 -11.02
N ASP A 628 -27.78 -22.50 -11.14
CA ASP A 628 -27.26 -21.58 -10.11
C ASP A 628 -28.09 -21.60 -8.83
N ARG A 629 -29.42 -21.70 -8.97
CA ARG A 629 -30.32 -21.84 -7.81
C ARG A 629 -30.06 -23.16 -7.09
N GLU A 630 -29.83 -24.25 -7.84
CA GLU A 630 -29.54 -25.56 -7.26
C GLU A 630 -28.17 -25.59 -6.58
N ARG A 631 -27.17 -24.91 -7.14
CA ARG A 631 -25.84 -24.75 -6.52
C ARG A 631 -25.90 -23.95 -5.22
N LEU A 632 -26.62 -22.82 -5.18
CA LEU A 632 -26.83 -22.03 -3.96
C LEU A 632 -27.57 -22.82 -2.87
N ARG A 633 -28.57 -23.60 -3.26
CA ARG A 633 -29.32 -24.49 -2.35
C ARG A 633 -28.42 -25.57 -1.75
N LYS A 634 -27.55 -26.19 -2.55
CA LYS A 634 -26.56 -27.16 -2.08
C LYS A 634 -25.54 -26.51 -1.13
N SER A 635 -25.09 -25.29 -1.43
CA SER A 635 -24.18 -24.52 -0.57
C SER A 635 -24.80 -24.14 0.78
N PHE A 636 -26.03 -23.61 0.78
CA PHE A 636 -26.81 -23.31 1.99
C PHE A 636 -26.96 -24.54 2.88
N ARG A 637 -27.40 -25.67 2.30
CA ARG A 637 -27.55 -26.94 3.05
C ARG A 637 -26.23 -27.43 3.64
N ALA A 638 -25.13 -27.30 2.90
CA ALA A 638 -23.82 -27.68 3.40
C ALA A 638 -23.36 -26.77 4.56
N ALA A 639 -23.65 -25.46 4.49
CA ALA A 639 -23.32 -24.50 5.55
C ALA A 639 -24.11 -24.76 6.84
N ILE A 640 -25.43 -24.97 6.74
CA ILE A 640 -26.26 -25.33 7.91
C ILE A 640 -25.83 -26.69 8.49
N ARG A 641 -25.53 -27.69 7.65
CA ARG A 641 -25.07 -29.00 8.15
C ARG A 641 -23.75 -28.88 8.93
N ARG A 642 -22.81 -28.06 8.46
CA ARG A 642 -21.53 -27.84 9.15
C ARG A 642 -21.73 -27.19 10.51
N VAL A 643 -22.55 -26.14 10.61
CA VAL A 643 -22.79 -25.46 11.89
C VAL A 643 -23.55 -26.34 12.87
N LEU A 644 -24.52 -27.15 12.41
CA LEU A 644 -25.23 -28.10 13.28
C LEU A 644 -24.31 -29.22 13.78
N ALA A 645 -23.37 -29.68 12.95
CA ALA A 645 -22.37 -30.66 13.36
C ALA A 645 -21.39 -30.08 14.39
N GLU A 646 -21.11 -28.78 14.33
CA GLU A 646 -20.33 -28.07 15.33
C GLU A 646 -21.10 -27.90 16.65
N ILE A 647 -22.36 -27.45 16.59
CA ILE A 647 -23.26 -27.37 17.75
C ILE A 647 -23.37 -28.74 18.43
N ALA A 648 -23.53 -29.84 17.68
CA ALA A 648 -23.66 -31.18 18.25
C ALA A 648 -22.44 -31.65 19.07
N LYS A 649 -21.25 -31.06 18.86
CA LYS A 649 -20.06 -31.36 19.66
C LYS A 649 -20.13 -30.75 21.05
N TYR A 650 -20.77 -29.59 21.18
CA TYR A 650 -20.78 -28.78 22.40
C TYR A 650 -22.14 -28.82 23.12
N ASP A 651 -23.24 -28.91 22.39
CA ASP A 651 -24.61 -28.97 22.91
C ASP A 651 -25.47 -29.97 22.09
N LYS A 652 -25.53 -31.21 22.58
CA LYS A 652 -26.31 -32.29 21.98
C LYS A 652 -27.82 -32.05 22.07
N LEU A 653 -28.28 -31.34 23.10
CA LEU A 653 -29.71 -31.05 23.30
C LEU A 653 -30.19 -30.01 22.30
N MET A 654 -29.39 -28.95 22.07
CA MET A 654 -29.66 -27.96 21.04
C MET A 654 -29.61 -28.58 19.63
N ALA A 655 -28.62 -29.44 19.35
CA ALA A 655 -28.55 -30.13 18.07
C ALA A 655 -29.75 -31.05 17.81
N ALA A 656 -30.24 -31.75 18.85
CA ALA A 656 -31.46 -32.56 18.76
C ALA A 656 -32.71 -31.69 18.56
N HIS A 657 -32.77 -30.54 19.21
CA HIS A 657 -33.84 -29.56 19.03
C HIS A 657 -33.89 -29.01 17.59
N LEU A 658 -32.72 -28.71 17.01
CA LEU A 658 -32.58 -28.21 15.64
C LEU A 658 -32.58 -29.32 14.58
N ALA A 659 -32.96 -30.55 14.92
CA ALA A 659 -33.12 -31.61 13.95
C ALA A 659 -34.47 -31.48 13.20
N PRO A 660 -34.59 -32.05 11.99
CA PRO A 660 -35.89 -32.17 11.33
C PRO A 660 -36.90 -32.94 12.21
N PRO A 661 -38.18 -32.54 12.27
CA PRO A 661 -38.84 -31.56 11.40
C PRO A 661 -38.74 -30.10 11.85
N ARG A 662 -38.16 -29.79 13.02
CA ARG A 662 -38.15 -28.44 13.60
C ARG A 662 -37.31 -27.45 12.79
N LEU A 663 -36.16 -27.89 12.27
CA LEU A 663 -35.39 -27.12 11.29
C LEU A 663 -35.42 -27.82 9.93
N THR A 664 -36.08 -27.19 8.95
CA THR A 664 -36.13 -27.70 7.58
C THR A 664 -35.17 -26.92 6.70
N CYS A 665 -34.32 -27.63 5.94
CA CYS A 665 -33.36 -27.03 4.99
C CYS A 665 -33.74 -27.31 3.53
N GLY A 666 -35.02 -27.66 3.30
CA GLY A 666 -35.59 -28.19 2.05
C GLY A 666 -35.77 -27.16 0.94
N ASN A 667 -36.86 -27.24 0.17
CA ASN A 667 -37.21 -26.21 -0.82
C ASN A 667 -37.59 -24.86 -0.20
N LYS A 668 -38.02 -24.93 1.05
CA LYS A 668 -38.56 -23.86 1.85
C LYS A 668 -37.89 -23.89 3.24
N PRO A 669 -36.67 -23.35 3.40
CA PRO A 669 -36.04 -23.30 4.72
C PRO A 669 -36.92 -22.60 5.76
N CYS A 670 -37.11 -23.24 6.91
CA CYS A 670 -37.95 -22.75 7.99
C CYS A 670 -37.52 -23.40 9.31
N TYR A 671 -37.58 -22.63 10.39
CA TYR A 671 -37.48 -23.13 11.76
C TYR A 671 -38.85 -23.02 12.43
N ASP A 672 -39.43 -24.16 12.81
CA ASP A 672 -40.67 -24.25 13.59
C ASP A 672 -40.39 -25.03 14.87
N PRO A 673 -40.34 -24.38 16.04
CA PRO A 673 -40.05 -25.04 17.31
C PRO A 673 -41.14 -26.03 17.75
N HIS A 674 -42.34 -25.99 17.14
CA HIS A 674 -43.58 -26.65 17.56
C HIS A 674 -44.11 -26.23 18.95
N ASP A 675 -43.23 -26.00 19.91
CA ASP A 675 -43.48 -25.47 21.25
C ASP A 675 -43.17 -23.96 21.32
N HIS A 676 -43.63 -23.24 22.35
CA HIS A 676 -43.28 -21.83 22.54
C HIS A 676 -41.85 -21.70 23.10
N ILE A 677 -40.90 -21.32 22.25
CA ILE A 677 -39.50 -21.08 22.61
C ILE A 677 -39.14 -19.65 22.19
N GLU A 678 -38.74 -18.84 23.16
CA GLU A 678 -38.17 -17.52 22.92
C GLU A 678 -36.65 -17.64 22.86
N TRP A 679 -36.06 -17.06 21.81
CA TRP A 679 -34.63 -16.94 21.62
C TRP A 679 -34.21 -15.49 21.86
N ASP A 680 -33.15 -15.29 22.64
CA ASP A 680 -32.40 -14.02 22.66
C ASP A 680 -31.42 -14.04 21.48
N THR A 681 -31.82 -13.47 20.34
CA THR A 681 -31.06 -13.42 19.07
C THR A 681 -30.53 -12.06 18.71
#